data_AF-A0A0L0C1G9-F1
#
_entry.id   AF-A0A0L0C1G9-F1
#
_cell.length_a   1.000
_cell.length_b   1.000
_cell.length_c   1.000
_cell.angle_alpha   90.00
_cell.angle_beta   90.00
_cell.angle_gamma   90.00
#
_symmetry.space_group_name_H-M   'P 1'
#
loop_
_entity.id
_entity.type
_entity.pdbx_description
1 polymer ?
#
loop_
_entity_poly.entity_id
_entity_poly.type
_entity_poly.pdbx_seq_one_letter_code
_entity_poly.pdbx_strand_id
1 'polypeptide(L)'
;MEKELSSECLALTVQCLNSIFSLGVEKFDTKTVLDFAQVSFRALSQPSRIVSLQVKASILLALSKLLSSPSAPIELINDAYHVLAPLFRQFIARDARLHLCACYRVFAEKNSDYSRVAHLITELNSFDAHRLGEPDFARRSSAFEQINEGCWSELSELEWKPLMFNMMFFIKDPEELALRNNSKYSLLRIIESGNAVNLIKESLLDGIKKGLRMPDEKFRRLYIDLLAQCAKFDILPNLKVLLFHGDEEADFFVNINHVQTQDAVVMCYEVFTLCQNILNSITEGAEDKETEKSKINGSLAARLEAAKESEMFFKVRLSSRDWYAAQNSSEQVDISVKYAKSNLHLLQSFAIESLRSVITSTTGGGTAASGKGLLTVANVKGIMPLILAGLQSNDEDLQISSLRLATTALRLPVQFNDGDDTIQVCGMRAYEFIESNPGTTNTICQNSLKFLTMLIRTRSEFELDNSAISYLLERLLPDIDEPERQSAVISFTRGSMIEHCSNWLKSFGKNNMLLRGGLEVAVMFEDLPSDVKTLHNDVVVKVLKSGIRDSDSDDSIDWQLIYLALDANMSDKMDLVEAILLYPHPWVRNKATRVFNTYFKSLDSPESKLELLEKSTRKFVRQLGAPKLTAEDSLNIVKNIVYTIKILEKNNSKTDNDEFYVDWIVRKLSSSIRTDIGSSDLVGGKTGCVQVLAAIPSVLTKETTQRVSYEAIRSIYVMTEQLTMENAHEELRGLGQEALNVYDQVLGTTEYLQYYTQAKTYVHDKRLERKSKRPNKSSIDKATTQVLKLCGEVFLIEVETKLDDAVVARVASGSGCNAVLNNRQSKSNCVFSGLKSEVHNALEILENSNPYACVSILIEQPVDLVEFILGKKQGKINKVVSGTGTVITTEKLHEDNFRLRLSGTNVSHILNALFLLEDELPAEKSLYIP
;
A
#
# COMPACT_ATOMS: atom_id res chain seq x y z
N MET A 1 35.23 30.72 -24.06
CA MET A 1 34.92 29.64 -23.08
C MET A 1 35.62 29.83 -21.74
N GLU A 2 36.67 30.67 -21.62
CA GLU A 2 37.37 30.93 -20.34
C GLU A 2 36.79 32.08 -19.49
N LYS A 3 35.80 32.82 -20.02
CA LYS A 3 35.04 33.80 -19.24
C LYS A 3 33.60 33.32 -19.13
N GLU A 4 32.98 33.51 -17.96
CA GLU A 4 31.58 33.24 -17.66
C GLU A 4 30.66 33.93 -18.67
N LEU A 5 30.46 33.30 -19.83
CA LEU A 5 29.47 33.68 -20.81
C LEU A 5 28.13 33.08 -20.36
N SER A 6 27.04 33.83 -20.53
CA SER A 6 25.69 33.28 -20.36
C SER A 6 25.52 32.04 -21.24
N SER A 7 24.73 31.06 -20.75
CA SER A 7 24.45 29.80 -21.47
C SER A 7 23.92 30.03 -22.90
N GLU A 8 23.18 31.13 -23.10
CA GLU A 8 22.66 31.58 -24.39
C GLU A 8 23.78 32.03 -25.35
N CYS A 9 24.74 32.81 -24.87
CA CYS A 9 25.89 33.22 -25.68
C CYS A 9 26.74 32.02 -26.10
N LEU A 10 26.91 31.03 -25.21
CA LEU A 10 27.57 29.76 -25.53
C LEU A 10 26.81 28.98 -26.61
N ALA A 11 25.48 28.88 -26.51
CA ALA A 11 24.65 28.20 -27.50
C ALA A 11 24.73 28.86 -28.90
N LEU A 12 24.62 30.19 -28.95
CA LEU A 12 24.72 30.96 -30.19
C LEU A 12 26.11 30.84 -30.83
N THR A 13 27.17 30.88 -30.03
CA THR A 13 28.55 30.72 -30.52
C THR A 13 28.75 29.33 -31.16
N VAL A 14 28.24 28.27 -30.53
CA VAL A 14 28.33 26.90 -31.06
C VAL A 14 27.45 26.72 -32.31
N GLN A 15 26.30 27.38 -32.40
CA GLN A 15 25.48 27.38 -33.62
C GLN A 15 26.21 28.07 -34.79
N CYS A 16 26.83 29.24 -34.55
CA CYS A 16 27.65 29.90 -35.56
C CYS A 16 28.81 29.01 -36.04
N LEU A 17 29.47 28.31 -35.11
CA LEU A 17 30.53 27.35 -35.44
C LEU A 17 30.01 26.20 -36.30
N ASN A 18 28.86 25.61 -35.98
CA ASN A 18 28.24 24.55 -36.80
C ASN A 18 27.94 25.01 -38.23
N SER A 19 27.46 26.25 -38.39
CA SER A 19 27.26 26.86 -39.71
C SER A 19 28.57 27.06 -40.45
N ILE A 20 29.63 27.49 -39.76
CA ILE A 20 30.98 27.65 -40.35
C ILE A 20 31.54 26.30 -40.80
N PHE A 21 31.44 25.25 -39.99
CA PHE A 21 31.92 23.91 -40.37
C PHE A 21 31.11 23.28 -41.51
N SER A 22 29.85 23.69 -41.72
CA SER A 22 29.06 23.25 -42.88
C SER A 22 29.57 23.82 -44.22
N LEU A 23 30.37 24.89 -44.18
CA LEU A 23 30.94 25.52 -45.38
C LEU A 23 32.26 24.87 -45.88
N GLY A 24 32.76 23.84 -45.17
CA GLY A 24 33.89 23.01 -45.58
C GLY A 24 35.04 22.96 -44.55
N VAL A 25 35.24 21.79 -43.95
CA VAL A 25 36.28 21.53 -42.93
C VAL A 25 37.70 21.51 -43.54
N GLU A 26 37.82 21.22 -44.83
CA GLU A 26 39.10 21.12 -45.55
C GLU A 26 39.87 22.43 -45.67
N LYS A 27 39.24 23.57 -45.31
CA LYS A 27 39.85 24.91 -45.39
C LYS A 27 40.55 25.35 -44.10
N PHE A 28 40.46 24.58 -43.01
CA PHE A 28 41.11 24.89 -41.74
C PHE A 28 42.51 24.28 -41.67
N ASP A 29 43.46 25.03 -41.15
CA ASP A 29 44.81 24.56 -40.86
C ASP A 29 44.81 23.55 -39.69
N THR A 30 45.76 22.62 -39.69
CA THR A 30 45.86 21.54 -38.70
C THR A 30 45.96 22.06 -37.26
N LYS A 31 46.55 23.25 -37.06
CA LYS A 31 46.67 23.88 -35.74
C LYS A 31 45.30 24.36 -35.23
N THR A 32 44.52 25.07 -36.04
CA THR A 32 43.16 25.50 -35.68
C THR A 32 42.23 24.30 -35.41
N VAL A 33 42.39 23.21 -36.16
CA VAL A 33 41.65 21.95 -35.94
C VAL A 33 41.97 21.36 -34.57
N LEU A 34 43.25 21.31 -34.18
CA LEU A 34 43.69 20.81 -32.88
C LEU A 34 43.23 21.71 -31.73
N ASP A 35 43.41 23.04 -31.85
CA ASP A 35 42.99 24.01 -30.84
C ASP A 35 41.47 23.94 -30.60
N PHE A 36 40.68 23.84 -31.69
CA PHE A 36 39.23 23.67 -31.59
C PHE A 36 38.83 22.36 -30.90
N ALA A 37 39.49 21.26 -31.25
CA ALA A 37 39.19 19.97 -30.66
C ALA A 37 39.52 19.93 -29.16
N GLN A 38 40.65 20.51 -28.74
CA GLN A 38 41.02 20.63 -27.32
C GLN A 38 40.02 21.48 -26.53
N VAL A 39 39.58 22.62 -27.08
CA VAL A 39 38.56 23.47 -26.46
C VAL A 39 37.23 22.72 -26.37
N SER A 40 36.87 21.98 -27.41
CA SER A 40 35.66 21.15 -27.44
C SER A 40 35.72 20.02 -26.40
N PHE A 41 36.86 19.35 -26.23
CA PHE A 41 37.03 18.32 -25.21
C PHE A 41 36.89 18.86 -23.80
N ARG A 42 37.47 20.03 -23.51
CA ARG A 42 37.30 20.71 -22.22
C ARG A 42 35.84 21.04 -21.97
N ALA A 43 35.13 21.57 -22.97
CA ALA A 43 33.71 21.92 -22.87
C ALA A 43 32.80 20.71 -22.66
N LEU A 44 33.06 19.60 -23.38
CA LEU A 44 32.30 18.36 -23.25
C LEU A 44 32.51 17.69 -21.89
N SER A 45 33.70 17.86 -21.30
CA SER A 45 34.05 17.33 -19.98
C SER A 45 33.46 18.13 -18.80
N GLN A 46 33.01 19.37 -19.03
CA GLN A 46 32.39 20.18 -17.97
C GLN A 46 31.05 19.58 -17.49
N PRO A 47 30.67 19.76 -16.22
CA PRO A 47 29.35 19.38 -15.72
C PRO A 47 28.20 19.99 -16.52
N SER A 48 27.07 19.28 -16.63
CA SER A 48 25.88 19.74 -17.37
C SER A 48 25.26 21.04 -16.85
N ARG A 49 25.56 21.39 -15.58
CA ARG A 49 25.18 22.67 -14.97
C ARG A 49 25.91 23.88 -15.59
N ILE A 50 27.13 23.67 -16.08
CA ILE A 50 27.96 24.72 -16.70
C ILE A 50 27.74 24.71 -18.22
N VAL A 51 27.79 23.54 -18.85
CA VAL A 51 27.54 23.38 -20.29
C VAL A 51 26.34 22.46 -20.49
N SER A 52 25.22 23.01 -20.94
CA SER A 52 23.98 22.26 -21.11
C SER A 52 24.13 21.11 -22.12
N LEU A 53 23.31 20.06 -21.97
CA LEU A 53 23.35 18.90 -22.86
C LEU A 53 23.04 19.25 -24.32
N GLN A 54 22.20 20.27 -24.56
CA GLN A 54 21.90 20.77 -25.91
C GLN A 54 23.14 21.41 -26.55
N VAL A 55 23.91 22.20 -25.79
CA VAL A 55 25.16 22.79 -26.24
C VAL A 55 26.20 21.70 -26.51
N LYS A 56 26.33 20.71 -25.61
CA LYS A 56 27.22 19.55 -25.83
C LYS A 56 26.87 18.76 -27.08
N ALA A 57 25.59 18.52 -27.35
CA ALA A 57 25.15 17.85 -28.57
C ALA A 57 25.50 18.66 -29.84
N SER A 58 25.37 19.98 -29.75
CA SER A 58 25.75 20.89 -30.84
C SER A 58 27.28 20.91 -31.05
N ILE A 59 28.08 20.87 -29.99
CA ILE A 59 29.55 20.72 -30.07
C ILE A 59 29.92 19.37 -30.68
N LEU A 60 29.23 18.29 -30.28
CA LEU A 60 29.46 16.94 -30.83
C LEU A 60 29.20 16.89 -32.35
N LEU A 61 28.16 17.57 -32.83
CA LEU A 61 27.88 17.67 -34.26
C LEU A 61 29.06 18.30 -35.02
N ALA A 62 29.58 19.43 -34.53
CA ALA A 62 30.76 20.08 -35.11
C ALA A 62 31.99 19.16 -35.07
N LEU A 63 32.24 18.54 -33.92
CA LEU A 63 33.38 17.66 -33.67
C LEU A 63 33.33 16.41 -34.55
N SER A 64 32.14 15.82 -34.78
CA SER A 64 31.97 14.64 -35.64
C SER A 64 32.42 14.87 -37.08
N LYS A 65 32.11 16.05 -37.64
CA LYS A 65 32.53 16.45 -38.99
C LYS A 65 34.04 16.66 -39.06
N LEU A 66 34.62 17.22 -38.00
CA LEU A 66 36.06 17.47 -37.90
C LEU A 66 36.87 16.17 -37.77
N LEU A 67 36.40 15.24 -36.94
CA LEU A 67 37.02 13.92 -36.76
C LEU A 67 36.93 13.03 -38.00
N SER A 68 35.90 13.23 -38.83
CA SER A 68 35.74 12.52 -40.11
C SER A 68 36.73 13.00 -41.19
N SER A 69 37.44 14.11 -40.97
CA SER A 69 38.40 14.65 -41.93
C SER A 69 39.61 13.72 -42.11
N PRO A 70 40.11 13.53 -43.35
CA PRO A 70 41.31 12.73 -43.60
C PRO A 70 42.56 13.25 -42.88
N SER A 71 42.60 14.54 -42.53
CA SER A 71 43.75 15.21 -41.89
C SER A 71 43.78 15.12 -40.35
N ALA A 72 42.83 14.43 -39.71
CA ALA A 72 42.78 14.32 -38.25
C ALA A 72 43.90 13.38 -37.71
N PRO A 73 44.75 13.83 -36.77
CA PRO A 73 45.80 13.00 -36.18
C PRO A 73 45.24 11.83 -35.36
N ILE A 74 45.94 10.70 -35.34
CA ILE A 74 45.56 9.51 -34.57
C ILE A 74 45.53 9.80 -33.06
N GLU A 75 46.45 10.62 -32.55
CA GLU A 75 46.47 11.06 -31.15
C GLU A 75 45.17 11.78 -30.77
N LEU A 76 44.66 12.63 -31.65
CA LEU A 76 43.41 13.35 -31.45
C LEU A 76 42.20 12.39 -31.38
N ILE A 77 42.24 11.31 -32.17
CA ILE A 77 41.20 10.27 -32.20
C ILE A 77 41.19 9.50 -30.88
N ASN A 78 42.37 9.14 -30.36
CA ASN A 78 42.51 8.43 -29.09
C ASN A 78 42.02 9.30 -27.91
N ASP A 79 42.35 10.60 -27.90
CA ASP A 79 41.84 11.55 -26.92
C ASP A 79 40.31 11.70 -27.02
N ALA A 80 39.79 11.86 -28.24
CA ALA A 80 38.36 11.96 -28.49
C ALA A 80 37.61 10.72 -27.99
N TYR A 81 38.14 9.52 -28.25
CA TYR A 81 37.56 8.26 -27.82
C TYR A 81 37.27 8.27 -26.30
N HIS A 82 38.25 8.67 -25.50
CA HIS A 82 38.11 8.73 -24.05
C HIS A 82 37.19 9.85 -23.55
N VAL A 83 37.26 11.04 -24.14
CA VAL A 83 36.44 12.19 -23.75
C VAL A 83 34.96 11.99 -24.08
N LEU A 84 34.67 11.30 -25.19
CA LEU A 84 33.31 11.07 -25.65
C LEU A 84 32.61 9.92 -24.93
N ALA A 85 33.33 8.93 -24.38
CA ALA A 85 32.74 7.76 -23.73
C ALA A 85 31.74 8.10 -22.60
N PRO A 86 32.03 9.03 -21.65
CA PRO A 86 31.08 9.41 -20.60
C PRO A 86 29.79 10.06 -21.10
N LEU A 87 29.77 10.57 -22.34
CA LEU A 87 28.58 11.20 -22.91
C LEU A 87 27.47 10.18 -23.24
N PHE A 88 27.80 8.90 -23.42
CA PHE A 88 26.79 7.84 -23.55
C PHE A 88 25.88 7.75 -22.31
N ARG A 89 26.41 8.07 -21.13
CA ARG A 89 25.65 8.15 -19.87
C ARG A 89 24.80 9.42 -19.76
N GLN A 90 25.20 10.51 -20.43
CA GLN A 90 24.59 11.84 -20.26
C GLN A 90 23.52 12.16 -21.31
N PHE A 91 23.69 11.72 -22.55
CA PHE A 91 22.77 12.07 -23.64
C PHE A 91 21.52 11.19 -23.64
N ILE A 92 20.37 11.85 -23.52
CA ILE A 92 19.03 11.24 -23.62
C ILE A 92 18.49 11.36 -25.07
N ALA A 93 18.75 12.48 -25.74
CA ALA A 93 18.20 12.75 -27.07
C ALA A 93 18.71 11.76 -28.12
N ARG A 94 17.77 11.22 -28.93
CA ARG A 94 18.04 10.27 -30.03
C ARG A 94 19.16 10.74 -30.95
N ASP A 95 19.04 11.95 -31.46
CA ASP A 95 19.99 12.47 -32.44
C ASP A 95 21.39 12.57 -31.83
N ALA A 96 21.52 13.07 -30.59
CA ALA A 96 22.81 13.17 -29.92
C ALA A 96 23.50 11.80 -29.76
N ARG A 97 22.75 10.75 -29.44
CA ARG A 97 23.28 9.38 -29.33
C ARG A 97 23.67 8.79 -30.69
N LEU A 98 22.88 9.06 -31.74
CA LEU A 98 23.22 8.64 -33.11
C LEU A 98 24.49 9.34 -33.62
N HIS A 99 24.67 10.63 -33.33
CA HIS A 99 25.91 11.35 -33.65
C HIS A 99 27.11 10.78 -32.88
N LEU A 100 26.91 10.38 -31.62
CA LEU A 100 27.97 9.75 -30.82
C LEU A 100 28.39 8.40 -31.39
N CYS A 101 27.42 7.58 -31.81
CA CYS A 101 27.68 6.31 -32.51
C CYS A 101 28.39 6.55 -33.86
N ALA A 102 28.02 7.61 -34.58
CA ALA A 102 28.71 7.99 -35.82
C ALA A 102 30.19 8.32 -35.58
N CYS A 103 30.53 9.07 -34.52
CA CYS A 103 31.93 9.31 -34.14
C CYS A 103 32.69 8.01 -33.87
N TYR A 104 32.08 7.06 -33.16
CA TYR A 104 32.73 5.77 -32.86
C TYR A 104 32.96 4.90 -34.11
N ARG A 105 32.10 5.00 -35.12
CA ARG A 105 32.35 4.37 -36.44
C ARG A 105 33.55 5.00 -37.14
N VAL A 106 33.66 6.33 -37.11
CA VAL A 106 34.83 7.04 -37.67
C VAL A 106 36.12 6.64 -36.93
N PHE A 107 36.06 6.44 -35.62
CA PHE A 107 37.21 5.94 -34.85
C PHE A 107 37.64 4.54 -35.29
N ALA A 108 36.67 3.64 -35.54
CA ALA A 108 36.93 2.30 -36.05
C ALA A 108 37.51 2.28 -37.47
N GLU A 109 37.14 3.22 -38.33
CA GLU A 109 37.71 3.36 -39.68
C GLU A 109 39.18 3.81 -39.65
N LYS A 110 39.56 4.57 -38.62
CA LYS A 110 40.91 5.13 -38.46
C LYS A 110 41.83 4.26 -37.62
N ASN A 111 41.28 3.51 -36.67
CA ASN A 111 41.99 2.55 -35.84
C ASN A 111 41.16 1.26 -35.73
N SER A 112 41.71 0.16 -36.26
CA SER A 112 41.08 -1.16 -36.26
C SER A 112 40.77 -1.69 -34.87
N ASP A 113 41.51 -1.26 -33.85
CA ASP A 113 41.33 -1.70 -32.46
C ASP A 113 39.94 -1.32 -31.90
N TYR A 114 39.29 -0.30 -32.47
CA TYR A 114 37.95 0.14 -32.07
C TYR A 114 36.82 -0.50 -32.87
N SER A 115 37.12 -1.39 -33.82
CA SER A 115 36.11 -1.94 -34.74
C SER A 115 35.01 -2.73 -34.01
N ARG A 116 35.39 -3.64 -33.11
CA ARG A 116 34.45 -4.46 -32.33
C ARG A 116 33.53 -3.60 -31.47
N VAL A 117 34.09 -2.66 -30.70
CA VAL A 117 33.31 -1.82 -29.80
C VAL A 117 32.38 -0.85 -30.54
N ALA A 118 32.83 -0.29 -31.68
CA ALA A 118 32.04 0.62 -32.49
C ALA A 118 30.81 -0.09 -33.09
N HIS A 119 30.97 -1.34 -33.52
CA HIS A 119 29.86 -2.17 -33.96
C HIS A 119 28.85 -2.40 -32.84
N LEU A 120 29.30 -2.92 -31.70
CA LEU A 120 28.44 -3.23 -30.54
C LEU A 120 27.65 -2.00 -30.05
N ILE A 121 28.30 -0.84 -29.93
CA ILE A 121 27.64 0.40 -29.49
C ILE A 121 26.59 0.89 -30.49
N THR A 122 26.88 0.73 -31.78
CA THR A 122 25.94 1.11 -32.85
C THR A 122 24.69 0.23 -32.80
N GLU A 123 24.86 -1.09 -32.62
CA GLU A 123 23.74 -2.03 -32.48
C GLU A 123 22.91 -1.73 -31.22
N LEU A 124 23.56 -1.48 -30.07
CA LEU A 124 22.89 -1.13 -28.81
C LEU A 124 22.08 0.18 -28.87
N ASN A 125 22.42 1.09 -29.78
CA ASN A 125 21.73 2.38 -29.96
C ASN A 125 20.92 2.44 -31.26
N SER A 126 20.63 1.28 -31.88
CA SER A 126 19.88 1.20 -33.14
C SER A 126 18.41 1.58 -32.98
N PHE A 127 17.82 2.09 -34.06
CA PHE A 127 16.40 2.48 -34.17
C PHE A 127 15.81 1.81 -35.40
N ASP A 128 14.52 1.47 -35.32
CA ASP A 128 13.78 0.75 -36.35
C ASP A 128 13.69 1.62 -37.61
N ALA A 129 14.03 1.03 -38.76
CA ALA A 129 14.04 1.74 -40.04
C ALA A 129 12.63 1.99 -40.60
N HIS A 130 11.65 1.17 -40.22
CA HIS A 130 10.26 1.25 -40.67
C HIS A 130 9.38 2.05 -39.70
N ARG A 131 9.71 2.04 -38.40
CA ARG A 131 8.96 2.73 -37.35
C ARG A 131 9.70 3.96 -36.85
N LEU A 132 9.29 5.12 -37.34
CA LEU A 132 9.93 6.41 -37.09
C LEU A 132 9.97 6.74 -35.59
N GLY A 133 11.18 6.70 -35.01
CA GLY A 133 11.42 7.07 -33.62
C GLY A 133 11.42 5.90 -32.64
N GLU A 134 11.08 4.69 -33.07
CA GLU A 134 11.07 3.50 -32.21
C GLU A 134 12.46 2.81 -32.17
N PRO A 135 12.90 2.33 -30.99
CA PRO A 135 14.05 1.44 -30.87
C PRO A 135 13.96 0.19 -31.75
N ASP A 136 15.10 -0.25 -32.31
CA ASP A 136 15.20 -1.57 -32.92
C ASP A 136 15.53 -2.61 -31.86
N PHE A 137 14.48 -3.16 -31.22
CA PHE A 137 14.64 -4.09 -30.11
C PHE A 137 15.36 -5.38 -30.50
N ALA A 138 15.19 -5.85 -31.75
CA ALA A 138 15.83 -7.09 -32.22
C ALA A 138 17.36 -6.92 -32.29
N ARG A 139 17.82 -5.83 -32.92
CA ARG A 139 19.26 -5.53 -33.00
C ARG A 139 19.87 -5.25 -31.64
N ARG A 140 19.18 -4.49 -30.79
CA ARG A 140 19.64 -4.21 -29.42
C ARG A 140 19.77 -5.50 -28.60
N SER A 141 18.77 -6.38 -28.66
CA SER A 141 18.79 -7.65 -27.94
C SER A 141 19.92 -8.56 -28.41
N SER A 142 20.14 -8.65 -29.72
CA SER A 142 21.27 -9.42 -30.30
C SER A 142 22.62 -8.87 -29.84
N ALA A 143 22.78 -7.55 -29.76
CA ALA A 143 24.00 -6.93 -29.23
C ALA A 143 24.22 -7.24 -27.75
N PHE A 144 23.17 -7.24 -26.93
CA PHE A 144 23.26 -7.64 -25.53
C PHE A 144 23.65 -9.11 -25.37
N GLU A 145 23.09 -10.00 -26.19
CA GLU A 145 23.46 -11.42 -26.19
C GLU A 145 24.93 -11.62 -26.57
N GLN A 146 25.40 -10.93 -27.62
CA GLN A 146 26.80 -10.99 -28.04
C GLN A 146 27.75 -10.51 -26.95
N ILE A 147 27.39 -9.45 -26.22
CA ILE A 147 28.20 -8.94 -25.11
C ILE A 147 28.16 -9.93 -23.95
N ASN A 148 26.97 -10.29 -23.47
CA ASN A 148 26.79 -10.99 -22.20
C ASN A 148 27.17 -12.47 -22.23
N GLU A 149 27.01 -13.13 -23.37
CA GLU A 149 27.30 -14.56 -23.56
C GLU A 149 28.49 -14.80 -24.48
N GLY A 150 28.68 -13.94 -25.49
CA GLY A 150 29.69 -14.14 -26.52
C GLY A 150 31.10 -13.71 -26.13
N CYS A 151 31.31 -12.42 -25.88
CA CYS A 151 32.66 -11.84 -25.82
C CYS A 151 33.04 -11.12 -24.52
N TRP A 152 32.21 -11.14 -23.47
CA TRP A 152 32.45 -10.35 -22.24
C TRP A 152 33.84 -10.57 -21.59
N SER A 153 34.35 -11.81 -21.58
CA SER A 153 35.64 -12.14 -20.96
C SER A 153 36.84 -11.69 -21.79
N GLU A 154 36.65 -11.44 -23.09
CA GLU A 154 37.69 -11.02 -24.04
C GLU A 154 37.73 -9.50 -24.26
N LEU A 155 36.79 -8.76 -23.69
CA LEU A 155 36.72 -7.31 -23.81
C LEU A 155 37.79 -6.64 -22.93
N SER A 156 38.58 -5.76 -23.55
CA SER A 156 39.60 -4.96 -22.87
C SER A 156 39.00 -3.77 -22.10
N GLU A 157 39.77 -3.16 -21.19
CA GLU A 157 39.35 -1.94 -20.49
C GLU A 157 38.97 -0.79 -21.45
N LEU A 158 39.66 -0.69 -22.59
CA LEU A 158 39.38 0.29 -23.63
C LEU A 158 38.01 0.09 -24.27
N GLU A 159 37.62 -1.15 -24.54
CA GLU A 159 36.33 -1.50 -25.14
C GLU A 159 35.19 -1.43 -24.11
N TRP A 160 35.47 -1.82 -22.86
CA TRP A 160 34.51 -1.73 -21.77
C TRP A 160 34.11 -0.30 -21.45
N LYS A 161 35.02 0.68 -21.62
CA LYS A 161 34.78 2.08 -21.25
C LYS A 161 33.49 2.67 -21.85
N PRO A 162 33.30 2.72 -23.18
CA PRO A 162 32.08 3.27 -23.75
C PRO A 162 30.86 2.34 -23.59
N LEU A 163 31.05 1.02 -23.56
CA LEU A 163 29.97 0.05 -23.30
C LEU A 163 29.40 0.25 -21.91
N MET A 164 30.24 0.33 -20.88
CA MET A 164 29.85 0.56 -19.49
C MET A 164 29.05 1.86 -19.35
N PHE A 165 29.50 2.97 -19.94
CA PHE A 165 28.74 4.23 -19.87
C PHE A 165 27.38 4.14 -20.58
N ASN A 166 27.27 3.34 -21.65
CA ASN A 166 25.99 3.06 -22.29
C ASN A 166 25.07 2.19 -21.42
N MET A 167 25.62 1.17 -20.75
CA MET A 167 24.84 0.33 -19.80
C MET A 167 24.39 1.12 -18.57
N MET A 168 25.22 2.04 -18.09
CA MET A 168 24.86 2.95 -16.99
C MET A 168 23.74 3.93 -17.35
N PHE A 169 23.48 4.15 -18.64
CA PHE A 169 22.29 4.85 -19.11
C PHE A 169 21.08 3.92 -19.12
N PHE A 170 21.18 2.77 -19.77
CA PHE A 170 20.05 1.85 -19.96
C PHE A 170 19.56 1.18 -18.66
N ILE A 171 20.43 1.00 -17.66
CA ILE A 171 20.00 0.50 -16.34
C ILE A 171 19.00 1.45 -15.63
N LYS A 172 18.96 2.73 -16.05
CA LYS A 172 18.06 3.75 -15.51
C LYS A 172 16.80 3.96 -16.35
N ASP A 173 16.59 3.17 -17.39
CA ASP A 173 15.44 3.32 -18.28
C ASP A 173 14.15 2.99 -17.49
N PRO A 174 13.18 3.92 -17.36
CA PRO A 174 11.96 3.66 -16.59
C PRO A 174 10.95 2.77 -17.30
N GLU A 175 10.97 2.71 -18.62
CA GLU A 175 9.94 2.06 -19.41
C GLU A 175 10.34 0.61 -19.75
N GLU A 176 11.59 0.39 -20.14
CA GLU A 176 12.02 -0.87 -20.76
C GLU A 176 12.78 -1.80 -19.79
N LEU A 177 12.05 -2.77 -19.20
CA LEU A 177 12.62 -3.77 -18.30
C LEU A 177 13.73 -4.61 -18.94
N ALA A 178 13.59 -4.98 -20.22
CA ALA A 178 14.57 -5.80 -20.92
C ALA A 178 15.94 -5.09 -21.04
N LEU A 179 15.93 -3.79 -21.38
CA LEU A 179 17.15 -2.98 -21.45
C LEU A 179 17.79 -2.84 -20.06
N ARG A 180 16.99 -2.62 -19.02
CA ARG A 180 17.48 -2.55 -17.63
C ARG A 180 18.19 -3.85 -17.20
N ASN A 181 17.52 -4.99 -17.38
CA ASN A 181 18.03 -6.28 -16.93
C ASN A 181 19.28 -6.70 -17.71
N ASN A 182 19.27 -6.54 -19.04
CA ASN A 182 20.44 -6.86 -19.87
C ASN A 182 21.62 -5.94 -19.56
N SER A 183 21.37 -4.66 -19.27
CA SER A 183 22.42 -3.71 -18.87
C SER A 183 22.99 -4.00 -17.49
N LYS A 184 22.13 -4.36 -16.52
CA LYS A 184 22.57 -4.88 -15.21
C LYS A 184 23.47 -6.09 -15.43
N TYR A 185 23.05 -7.03 -16.27
CA TYR A 185 23.82 -8.24 -16.52
C TYR A 185 25.18 -7.94 -17.17
N SER A 186 25.24 -7.05 -18.17
CA SER A 186 26.51 -6.57 -18.74
C SER A 186 27.41 -5.89 -17.69
N LEU A 187 26.83 -5.13 -16.76
CA LEU A 187 27.57 -4.49 -15.66
C LEU A 187 28.04 -5.50 -14.59
N LEU A 188 27.38 -6.65 -14.45
CA LEU A 188 27.89 -7.76 -13.65
C LEU A 188 29.06 -8.46 -14.37
N ARG A 189 28.93 -8.70 -15.68
CA ARG A 189 30.00 -9.31 -16.50
C ARG A 189 31.31 -8.53 -16.51
N ILE A 190 31.26 -7.19 -16.57
CA ILE A 190 32.49 -6.37 -16.47
C ILE A 190 33.18 -6.55 -15.11
N ILE A 191 32.43 -6.68 -14.02
CA ILE A 191 32.96 -6.95 -12.67
C ILE A 191 33.58 -8.35 -12.62
N GLU A 192 32.90 -9.35 -13.18
CA GLU A 192 33.39 -10.74 -13.27
C GLU A 192 34.65 -10.88 -14.11
N SER A 193 34.78 -10.09 -15.18
CA SER A 193 35.88 -10.19 -16.13
C SER A 193 37.25 -9.87 -15.50
N GLY A 194 37.29 -9.05 -14.45
CA GLY A 194 38.54 -8.57 -13.84
C GLY A 194 39.42 -7.69 -14.75
N ASN A 195 39.04 -7.45 -16.00
CA ASN A 195 39.85 -6.78 -17.02
C ASN A 195 39.79 -5.24 -16.95
N ALA A 196 38.89 -4.65 -16.16
CA ALA A 196 38.59 -3.22 -16.15
C ALA A 196 38.48 -2.63 -14.72
N VAL A 197 39.33 -3.09 -13.78
CA VAL A 197 39.25 -2.74 -12.35
C VAL A 197 39.39 -1.23 -12.12
N ASN A 198 40.26 -0.54 -12.85
CA ASN A 198 40.46 0.91 -12.69
C ASN A 198 39.23 1.69 -13.14
N LEU A 199 38.71 1.39 -14.33
CA LEU A 199 37.44 1.93 -14.83
C LEU A 199 36.27 1.71 -13.84
N ILE A 200 36.17 0.52 -13.23
CA ILE A 200 35.14 0.22 -12.23
C ILE A 200 35.29 1.14 -11.01
N LYS A 201 36.51 1.26 -10.48
CA LYS A 201 36.79 2.09 -9.29
C LYS A 201 36.55 3.58 -9.53
N GLU A 202 36.96 4.10 -10.69
CA GLU A 202 36.86 5.52 -11.04
C GLU A 202 35.43 5.95 -11.41
N SER A 203 34.71 5.11 -12.16
CA SER A 203 33.46 5.52 -12.82
C SER A 203 32.23 4.72 -12.37
N LEU A 204 32.33 3.38 -12.28
CA LEU A 204 31.17 2.54 -11.94
C LEU A 204 30.77 2.69 -10.47
N LEU A 205 31.73 2.77 -9.55
CA LEU A 205 31.45 2.96 -8.11
C LEU A 205 30.72 4.28 -7.81
N ASP A 206 31.05 5.38 -8.51
CA ASP A 206 30.28 6.64 -8.40
C ASP A 206 28.84 6.44 -8.93
N GLY A 207 28.68 5.66 -10.00
CA GLY A 207 27.39 5.23 -10.51
C GLY A 207 26.55 4.48 -9.49
N ILE A 208 27.13 3.47 -8.84
CA ILE A 208 26.50 2.65 -7.81
C ILE A 208 26.11 3.51 -6.62
N LYS A 209 27.01 4.36 -6.12
CA LYS A 209 26.70 5.29 -5.01
C LYS A 209 25.50 6.19 -5.30
N LYS A 210 25.40 6.72 -6.52
CA LYS A 210 24.24 7.53 -6.96
C LYS A 210 22.98 6.67 -7.11
N GLY A 211 23.12 5.44 -7.59
CA GLY A 211 22.03 4.48 -7.76
C GLY A 211 21.40 4.01 -6.44
N LEU A 212 22.21 3.77 -5.40
CA LEU A 212 21.75 3.39 -4.07
C LEU A 212 20.96 4.50 -3.35
N ARG A 213 21.11 5.75 -3.78
CA ARG A 213 20.37 6.92 -3.25
C ARG A 213 19.06 7.20 -3.99
N MET A 214 18.72 6.37 -4.99
CA MET A 214 17.48 6.56 -5.74
C MET A 214 16.26 6.24 -4.84
N PRO A 215 15.20 7.07 -4.91
CA PRO A 215 14.01 6.88 -4.06
C PRO A 215 13.27 5.59 -4.42
N ASP A 216 13.19 5.28 -5.71
CA ASP A 216 12.52 4.08 -6.20
C ASP A 216 13.34 2.83 -5.89
N GLU A 217 12.72 1.94 -5.12
CA GLU A 217 13.27 0.68 -4.66
C GLU A 217 13.65 -0.24 -5.84
N LYS A 218 12.87 -0.26 -6.92
CA LYS A 218 13.10 -1.13 -8.08
C LYS A 218 14.48 -0.88 -8.70
N PHE A 219 14.84 0.39 -8.87
CA PHE A 219 16.17 0.75 -9.37
C PHE A 219 17.25 0.53 -8.32
N ARG A 220 16.95 0.82 -7.04
CA ARG A 220 17.90 0.64 -5.94
C ARG A 220 18.39 -0.79 -5.84
N ARG A 221 17.48 -1.78 -5.98
CA ARG A 221 17.79 -3.22 -5.99
C ARG A 221 18.83 -3.60 -7.05
N LEU A 222 18.68 -3.08 -8.28
CA LEU A 222 19.65 -3.35 -9.36
C LEU A 222 21.09 -2.90 -9.01
N TYR A 223 21.22 -1.81 -8.24
CA TYR A 223 22.52 -1.32 -7.78
C TYR A 223 23.05 -2.04 -6.54
N ILE A 224 22.18 -2.61 -5.70
CA ILE A 224 22.56 -3.51 -4.60
C ILE A 224 23.21 -4.77 -5.16
N ASP A 225 22.65 -5.34 -6.24
CA ASP A 225 23.22 -6.52 -6.88
C ASP A 225 24.62 -6.26 -7.47
N LEU A 226 24.83 -5.08 -8.06
CA LEU A 226 26.16 -4.66 -8.54
C LEU A 226 27.15 -4.48 -7.39
N LEU A 227 26.68 -3.96 -6.23
CA LEU A 227 27.51 -3.81 -5.04
C LEU A 227 27.90 -5.18 -4.44
N ALA A 228 26.96 -6.13 -4.39
CA ALA A 228 27.20 -7.51 -3.97
C ALA A 228 28.28 -8.17 -4.83
N GLN A 229 28.20 -8.00 -6.16
CA GLN A 229 29.20 -8.53 -7.07
C GLN A 229 30.57 -7.89 -6.89
N CYS A 230 30.64 -6.58 -6.61
CA CYS A 230 31.90 -5.89 -6.28
C CYS A 230 32.54 -6.43 -5.00
N ALA A 231 31.73 -6.82 -4.00
CA ALA A 231 32.21 -7.46 -2.77
C ALA A 231 32.73 -8.88 -3.04
N LYS A 232 32.07 -9.63 -3.93
CA LYS A 232 32.43 -11.01 -4.30
C LYS A 232 33.77 -11.11 -5.03
N PHE A 233 34.06 -10.18 -5.94
CA PHE A 233 35.27 -10.15 -6.77
C PHE A 233 36.41 -9.27 -6.20
N ASP A 234 36.43 -9.04 -4.88
CA ASP A 234 37.50 -8.31 -4.17
C ASP A 234 37.79 -6.89 -4.70
N ILE A 235 36.83 -6.27 -5.41
CA ILE A 235 36.88 -4.84 -5.78
C ILE A 235 36.69 -3.98 -4.52
N LEU A 236 35.81 -4.45 -3.62
CA LEU A 236 35.56 -3.90 -2.29
C LEU A 236 35.73 -5.00 -1.23
N PRO A 237 36.96 -5.41 -0.90
CA PRO A 237 37.23 -6.58 -0.06
C PRO A 237 36.64 -6.44 1.35
N ASN A 238 36.50 -5.20 1.84
CA ASN A 238 35.92 -4.91 3.16
C ASN A 238 34.43 -5.28 3.27
N LEU A 239 33.72 -5.40 2.15
CA LEU A 239 32.30 -5.78 2.13
C LEU A 239 32.08 -7.30 2.01
N LYS A 240 33.15 -8.09 1.82
CA LYS A 240 33.07 -9.54 1.63
C LYS A 240 32.48 -10.27 2.85
N VAL A 241 32.64 -9.69 4.04
CA VAL A 241 32.05 -10.20 5.28
C VAL A 241 30.52 -10.26 5.22
N LEU A 242 29.89 -9.37 4.45
CA LEU A 242 28.42 -9.28 4.30
C LEU A 242 27.83 -10.40 3.42
N LEU A 243 28.68 -11.16 2.72
CA LEU A 243 28.29 -12.33 1.94
C LEU A 243 28.21 -13.62 2.80
N PHE A 244 28.48 -13.53 4.11
CA PHE A 244 28.43 -14.65 5.07
C PHE A 244 29.06 -15.96 4.55
N HIS A 245 30.26 -15.87 3.98
CA HIS A 245 31.00 -17.01 3.41
C HIS A 245 30.25 -17.80 2.32
N GLY A 246 29.25 -17.20 1.67
CA GLY A 246 28.46 -17.82 0.60
C GLY A 246 27.17 -18.51 1.07
N ASP A 247 26.74 -18.26 2.30
CA ASP A 247 25.43 -18.70 2.81
C ASP A 247 24.31 -17.80 2.26
N GLU A 248 23.48 -18.33 1.36
CA GLU A 248 22.40 -17.59 0.71
C GLU A 248 21.28 -17.15 1.68
N GLU A 249 21.08 -17.86 2.80
CA GLU A 249 20.07 -17.51 3.81
C GLU A 249 20.55 -16.39 4.73
N ALA A 250 21.87 -16.24 4.90
CA ALA A 250 22.47 -15.19 5.70
C ALA A 250 22.95 -13.98 4.87
N ASP A 251 23.11 -14.11 3.54
CA ASP A 251 23.62 -13.06 2.65
C ASP A 251 22.83 -11.75 2.79
N PHE A 252 23.53 -10.70 3.24
CA PHE A 252 22.95 -9.37 3.45
C PHE A 252 22.29 -8.81 2.19
N PHE A 253 22.91 -9.01 1.02
CA PHE A 253 22.43 -8.46 -0.24
C PHE A 253 21.19 -9.19 -0.77
N VAL A 254 21.01 -10.46 -0.40
CA VAL A 254 19.77 -11.22 -0.66
C VAL A 254 18.68 -10.78 0.32
N ASN A 255 19.00 -10.73 1.61
CA ASN A 255 18.03 -10.45 2.67
C ASN A 255 17.48 -9.01 2.63
N ILE A 256 18.29 -8.01 2.26
CA ILE A 256 17.80 -6.62 2.13
C ILE A 256 16.75 -6.45 1.01
N ASN A 257 16.71 -7.37 0.05
CA ASN A 257 15.74 -7.36 -1.05
C ASN A 257 14.43 -8.09 -0.72
N HIS A 258 14.38 -8.88 0.37
CA HIS A 258 13.31 -9.85 0.64
C HIS A 258 12.48 -9.62 1.93
N VAL A 259 12.84 -8.68 2.83
CA VAL A 259 12.35 -8.75 4.23
C VAL A 259 11.47 -7.58 4.71
N GLN A 260 10.45 -7.95 5.49
CA GLN A 260 9.54 -7.11 6.28
C GLN A 260 10.28 -6.30 7.38
N THR A 261 9.72 -5.16 7.76
CA THR A 261 10.36 -3.99 8.40
C THR A 261 11.15 -4.16 9.71
N GLN A 262 11.21 -5.33 10.37
CA GLN A 262 11.88 -5.48 11.67
C GLN A 262 13.31 -6.04 11.57
N ASP A 263 13.57 -7.04 10.72
CA ASP A 263 14.91 -7.63 10.57
C ASP A 263 15.84 -6.72 9.76
N ALA A 264 15.29 -5.88 8.87
CA ALA A 264 16.04 -4.87 8.15
C ALA A 264 16.70 -3.83 9.08
N VAL A 265 16.05 -3.51 10.22
CA VAL A 265 16.59 -2.56 11.20
C VAL A 265 17.75 -3.18 11.97
N VAL A 266 17.65 -4.45 12.36
CA VAL A 266 18.73 -5.20 13.01
C VAL A 266 19.92 -5.35 12.07
N MET A 267 19.68 -5.74 10.82
CA MET A 267 20.74 -5.85 9.80
C MET A 267 21.39 -4.50 9.46
N CYS A 268 20.62 -3.41 9.37
CA CYS A 268 21.18 -2.07 9.17
C CYS A 268 22.04 -1.62 10.36
N TYR A 269 21.65 -1.99 11.57
CA TYR A 269 22.44 -1.76 12.78
C TYR A 269 23.76 -2.55 12.78
N GLU A 270 23.73 -3.82 12.35
CA GLU A 270 24.92 -4.66 12.20
C GLU A 270 25.87 -4.18 11.09
N VAL A 271 25.34 -3.72 9.96
CA VAL A 271 26.16 -3.10 8.91
C VAL A 271 26.73 -1.76 9.38
N PHE A 272 25.97 -0.98 10.14
CA PHE A 272 26.47 0.26 10.72
C PHE A 272 27.59 0.01 11.73
N THR A 273 27.47 -0.99 12.60
CA THR A 273 28.54 -1.38 13.53
C THR A 273 29.73 -1.97 12.80
N LEU A 274 29.56 -2.75 11.73
CA LEU A 274 30.65 -3.19 10.86
C LEU A 274 31.35 -2.02 10.16
N CYS A 275 30.61 -1.04 9.65
CA CYS A 275 31.18 0.17 9.06
C CYS A 275 31.93 1.00 10.10
N GLN A 276 31.41 1.09 11.34
CA GLN A 276 32.10 1.70 12.46
C GLN A 276 33.35 0.92 12.84
N ASN A 277 33.30 -0.42 12.86
CA ASN A 277 34.46 -1.26 13.16
C ASN A 277 35.52 -1.20 12.06
N ILE A 278 35.13 -1.04 10.80
CA ILE A 278 36.06 -0.83 9.67
C ILE A 278 36.65 0.58 9.74
N LEU A 279 35.84 1.59 10.01
CA LEU A 279 36.29 2.97 10.22
C LEU A 279 37.27 3.04 11.40
N ASN A 280 36.93 2.35 12.49
CA ASN A 280 37.74 2.17 13.68
C ASN A 280 39.01 1.38 13.35
N SER A 281 38.96 0.31 12.56
CA SER A 281 40.16 -0.45 12.14
C SER A 281 41.10 0.33 11.20
N ILE A 282 40.57 1.33 10.48
CA ILE A 282 41.35 2.26 9.65
C ILE A 282 41.98 3.35 10.53
N THR A 283 41.35 3.73 11.63
CA THR A 283 41.90 4.67 12.64
C THR A 283 42.75 4.00 13.73
N GLU A 284 42.55 2.71 13.99
CA GLU A 284 43.16 1.88 15.05
C GLU A 284 44.10 0.84 14.43
N GLY A 285 44.90 1.29 13.46
CA GLY A 285 46.15 0.62 13.09
C GLY A 285 47.22 0.69 14.19
N ALA A 286 46.89 1.16 15.38
CA ALA A 286 47.75 1.16 16.55
C ALA A 286 46.90 0.95 17.80
N GLU A 287 47.29 -0.08 18.56
CA GLU A 287 46.93 -0.35 19.96
C GLU A 287 45.71 -1.26 20.23
N ASP A 288 46.08 -2.49 20.59
CA ASP A 288 45.49 -3.30 21.67
C ASP A 288 44.36 -4.30 21.37
N LYS A 289 44.79 -5.44 20.82
CA LYS A 289 44.17 -6.76 21.05
C LYS A 289 44.99 -7.56 22.08
N GLU A 290 44.70 -7.46 23.38
CA GLU A 290 45.14 -8.52 24.31
C GLU A 290 44.39 -8.72 25.64
N THR A 291 43.35 -7.96 25.99
CA THR A 291 42.83 -7.98 27.37
C THR A 291 41.48 -8.66 27.63
N GLU A 292 40.81 -9.25 26.64
CA GLU A 292 39.44 -9.79 26.86
C GLU A 292 39.21 -11.29 26.53
N LYS A 293 40.26 -12.11 26.47
CA LYS A 293 40.13 -13.57 26.29
C LYS A 293 40.36 -14.43 27.55
N SER A 294 40.64 -13.85 28.73
CA SER A 294 41.03 -14.63 29.91
C SER A 294 39.93 -14.85 30.98
N LYS A 295 38.69 -14.38 30.80
CA LYS A 295 37.67 -14.43 31.87
C LYS A 295 36.49 -15.41 31.71
N ILE A 296 36.35 -16.12 30.59
CA ILE A 296 35.12 -16.91 30.34
C ILE A 296 35.27 -18.43 30.51
N ASN A 297 36.48 -18.99 30.54
CA ASN A 297 36.65 -20.46 30.53
C ASN A 297 36.65 -21.16 31.91
N GLY A 298 36.31 -20.47 33.01
CA GLY A 298 36.38 -21.06 34.37
C GLY A 298 35.08 -21.64 34.95
N SER A 299 33.89 -21.29 34.42
CA SER A 299 32.62 -21.48 35.14
C SER A 299 31.75 -22.63 34.62
N LEU A 300 31.97 -23.12 33.40
CA LEU A 300 31.07 -24.08 32.76
C LEU A 300 31.40 -25.55 33.08
N ALA A 301 32.66 -25.87 33.39
CA ALA A 301 33.10 -27.24 33.65
C ALA A 301 32.60 -27.81 34.99
N ALA A 302 32.38 -26.96 36.00
CA ALA A 302 31.99 -27.40 37.35
C ALA A 302 30.51 -27.78 37.49
N ARG A 303 29.63 -27.34 36.57
CA ARG A 303 28.19 -27.59 36.66
C ARG A 303 27.74 -28.86 35.93
N LEU A 304 28.61 -29.48 35.14
CA LEU A 304 28.28 -30.64 34.32
C LEU A 304 28.50 -31.98 35.04
N GLU A 305 29.27 -32.01 36.13
CA GLU A 305 29.55 -33.25 36.89
C GLU A 305 28.52 -33.56 37.98
N ALA A 306 27.77 -32.58 38.48
CA ALA A 306 26.78 -32.80 39.55
C ALA A 306 25.46 -33.46 39.09
N ALA A 307 25.28 -33.68 37.78
CA ALA A 307 24.01 -34.13 37.20
C ALA A 307 24.03 -35.60 36.70
N LYS A 308 25.09 -36.38 37.00
CA LYS A 308 25.31 -37.71 36.40
C LYS A 308 25.22 -38.94 37.32
N GLU A 309 24.81 -38.82 38.57
CA GLU A 309 24.57 -39.99 39.47
C GLU A 309 23.09 -39.99 39.91
N SER A 310 22.21 -40.68 39.17
CA SER A 310 21.65 -42.02 39.50
C SER A 310 20.41 -41.96 40.44
N GLU A 311 19.34 -42.75 40.39
CA GLU A 311 18.64 -43.66 39.46
C GLU A 311 17.37 -44.14 40.22
N MET A 312 16.24 -44.38 39.52
CA MET A 312 15.24 -45.45 39.74
C MET A 312 14.35 -45.63 41.02
N PHE A 313 13.03 -45.69 40.76
CA PHE A 313 11.93 -46.46 41.38
C PHE A 313 11.37 -46.17 42.80
N PHE A 314 10.04 -46.12 42.87
CA PHE A 314 9.17 -46.08 44.06
C PHE A 314 9.42 -47.24 45.04
N LYS A 315 9.67 -46.91 46.31
CA LYS A 315 9.35 -47.78 47.46
C LYS A 315 8.96 -46.93 48.67
N VAL A 316 7.66 -46.83 48.96
CA VAL A 316 7.19 -46.33 50.24
C VAL A 316 7.44 -47.42 51.29
N ARG A 317 8.27 -47.12 52.28
CA ARG A 317 8.28 -47.83 53.57
C ARG A 317 8.42 -46.81 54.69
N LEU A 318 7.30 -46.52 55.34
CA LEU A 318 7.25 -45.74 56.57
C LEU A 318 7.71 -46.62 57.73
N SER A 319 8.95 -46.44 58.15
CA SER A 319 9.43 -46.74 59.51
C SER A 319 10.82 -46.12 59.69
N SER A 320 10.96 -45.07 60.51
CA SER A 320 12.28 -44.77 61.07
C SER A 320 12.56 -45.74 62.22
N ARG A 321 13.81 -46.20 62.29
CA ARG A 321 14.31 -47.25 63.16
C ARG A 321 14.60 -46.77 64.60
N ASP A 322 14.18 -45.56 64.95
CA ASP A 322 14.74 -44.85 66.11
C ASP A 322 13.81 -44.80 67.34
N TRP A 323 12.57 -45.29 67.24
CA TRP A 323 11.63 -45.30 68.38
C TRP A 323 12.08 -46.21 69.54
N TYR A 324 12.76 -47.32 69.27
CA TYR A 324 13.21 -48.25 70.32
C TYR A 324 14.52 -47.84 71.00
N ALA A 325 15.26 -46.88 70.45
CA ALA A 325 16.50 -46.38 71.05
C ALA A 325 16.25 -45.29 72.11
N ALA A 326 15.03 -44.75 72.19
CA ALA A 326 14.70 -43.60 73.03
C ALA A 326 13.98 -43.94 74.35
N GLN A 327 14.02 -45.20 74.81
CA GLN A 327 13.42 -45.59 76.10
C GLN A 327 14.34 -45.39 77.32
N ASN A 328 15.62 -45.02 77.13
CA ASN A 328 16.58 -44.89 78.21
C ASN A 328 17.19 -43.48 78.31
N SER A 329 16.36 -42.45 78.49
CA SER A 329 16.77 -41.18 79.11
C SER A 329 15.56 -40.32 79.41
N SER A 330 15.28 -40.14 80.69
CA SER A 330 14.10 -39.46 81.25
C SER A 330 14.08 -37.93 81.09
N GLU A 331 14.83 -37.35 80.15
CA GLU A 331 14.92 -35.88 79.97
C GLU A 331 14.58 -35.37 78.56
N GLN A 332 14.18 -36.24 77.62
CA GLN A 332 13.93 -35.86 76.23
C GLN A 332 12.45 -35.91 75.77
N VAL A 333 11.51 -35.82 76.71
CA VAL A 333 10.07 -35.89 76.40
C VAL A 333 9.43 -34.52 76.13
N ASP A 334 10.03 -33.41 76.58
CA ASP A 334 9.35 -32.09 76.55
C ASP A 334 9.63 -31.22 75.30
N ILE A 335 10.72 -31.49 74.57
CA ILE A 335 11.11 -30.70 73.39
C ILE A 335 10.35 -31.17 72.14
N SER A 336 10.05 -32.46 72.05
CA SER A 336 9.38 -33.12 70.92
C SER A 336 7.90 -32.75 70.79
N VAL A 337 7.22 -32.50 71.93
CA VAL A 337 5.79 -32.14 71.96
C VAL A 337 5.56 -30.66 71.63
N LYS A 338 6.51 -29.77 71.97
CA LYS A 338 6.45 -28.34 71.61
C LYS A 338 6.67 -28.10 70.11
N TYR A 339 7.61 -28.81 69.48
CA TYR A 339 7.87 -28.71 68.03
C TYR A 339 6.75 -29.32 67.17
N ALA A 340 6.00 -30.30 67.68
CA ALA A 340 4.86 -30.89 66.99
C ALA A 340 3.64 -29.94 66.95
N LYS A 341 3.48 -29.06 67.95
CA LYS A 341 2.36 -28.12 68.03
C LYS A 341 2.53 -26.90 67.09
N SER A 342 3.77 -26.47 66.85
CA SER A 342 4.08 -25.36 65.95
C SER A 342 4.02 -25.75 64.46
N ASN A 343 4.27 -27.02 64.10
CA ASN A 343 4.30 -27.50 62.70
C ASN A 343 3.04 -28.28 62.28
N LEU A 344 1.96 -28.21 63.08
CA LEU A 344 0.71 -28.92 62.81
C LEU A 344 0.05 -28.46 61.48
N HIS A 345 0.15 -27.17 61.17
CA HIS A 345 -0.37 -26.58 59.92
C HIS A 345 0.36 -27.12 58.68
N LEU A 346 1.68 -27.36 58.77
CA LEU A 346 2.46 -28.00 57.69
C LEU A 346 2.02 -29.44 57.42
N LEU A 347 1.68 -30.19 58.47
CA LEU A 347 1.12 -31.55 58.34
C LEU A 347 -0.30 -31.53 57.75
N GLN A 348 -1.12 -30.55 58.12
CA GLN A 348 -2.46 -30.37 57.55
C GLN A 348 -2.40 -29.95 56.07
N SER A 349 -1.50 -29.02 55.72
CA SER A 349 -1.23 -28.59 54.34
C SER A 349 -0.74 -29.77 53.48
N PHE A 350 0.22 -30.54 53.99
CA PHE A 350 0.71 -31.75 53.34
C PHE A 350 -0.39 -32.81 53.14
N ALA A 351 -1.27 -33.00 54.13
CA ALA A 351 -2.38 -33.95 54.05
C ALA A 351 -3.42 -33.52 53.00
N ILE A 352 -3.79 -32.24 52.96
CA ILE A 352 -4.73 -31.68 51.98
C ILE A 352 -4.15 -31.77 50.56
N GLU A 353 -2.86 -31.47 50.39
CA GLU A 353 -2.18 -31.56 49.10
C GLU A 353 -2.01 -33.01 48.63
N SER A 354 -1.74 -33.94 49.56
CA SER A 354 -1.73 -35.38 49.29
C SER A 354 -3.11 -35.88 48.86
N LEU A 355 -4.18 -35.44 49.55
CA LEU A 355 -5.57 -35.74 49.17
C LEU A 355 -5.88 -35.22 47.77
N ARG A 356 -5.50 -33.97 47.46
CA ARG A 356 -5.65 -33.38 46.12
C ARG A 356 -4.95 -34.25 45.07
N SER A 357 -3.69 -34.62 45.29
CA SER A 357 -2.92 -35.47 44.36
C SER A 357 -3.56 -36.84 44.12
N VAL A 358 -4.05 -37.50 45.18
CA VAL A 358 -4.75 -38.81 45.08
C VAL A 358 -6.06 -38.69 44.29
N ILE A 359 -6.80 -37.60 44.50
CA ILE A 359 -8.06 -37.34 43.80
C ILE A 359 -7.80 -36.98 42.33
N THR A 360 -6.70 -36.30 42.02
CA THR A 360 -6.38 -35.84 40.65
C THR A 360 -5.71 -36.93 39.81
N SER A 361 -4.82 -37.74 40.40
CA SER A 361 -4.08 -38.82 39.71
C SER A 361 -4.97 -39.97 39.21
N THR A 362 -6.20 -40.10 39.72
CA THR A 362 -7.19 -41.10 39.26
C THR A 362 -8.02 -40.64 38.04
N THR A 363 -7.73 -39.46 37.46
CA THR A 363 -8.48 -38.90 36.33
C THR A 363 -7.70 -38.81 35.00
N GLY A 364 -6.42 -39.18 34.97
CA GLY A 364 -5.55 -39.09 33.79
C GLY A 364 -5.27 -40.44 33.10
N GLY A 365 -6.12 -40.80 32.14
CA GLY A 365 -5.87 -41.66 30.96
C GLY A 365 -4.95 -42.90 31.05
N GLY A 366 -5.54 -44.09 30.92
CA GLY A 366 -4.83 -45.28 30.41
C GLY A 366 -5.35 -46.63 30.89
N THR A 367 -6.17 -47.27 30.05
CA THR A 367 -6.62 -48.68 30.10
C THR A 367 -7.61 -49.08 31.21
N ALA A 368 -8.75 -49.60 30.73
CA ALA A 368 -9.81 -50.18 31.53
C ALA A 368 -9.35 -51.46 32.23
N ALA A 369 -8.98 -51.36 33.51
CA ALA A 369 -9.18 -52.42 34.51
C ALA A 369 -8.77 -51.92 35.90
N SER A 370 -9.77 -51.87 36.81
CA SER A 370 -9.67 -51.63 38.25
C SER A 370 -9.66 -50.17 38.74
N GLY A 371 -10.67 -49.85 39.56
CA GLY A 371 -10.71 -48.66 40.42
C GLY A 371 -11.68 -47.58 39.96
N LYS A 372 -12.89 -47.55 40.53
CA LYS A 372 -13.83 -46.42 40.43
C LYS A 372 -13.09 -45.11 40.71
N GLY A 373 -13.23 -44.09 39.86
CA GLY A 373 -12.67 -42.76 40.11
C GLY A 373 -13.05 -42.26 41.50
N LEU A 374 -12.07 -41.84 42.30
CA LEU A 374 -12.27 -41.43 43.68
C LEU A 374 -12.98 -40.07 43.80
N LEU A 375 -13.05 -39.31 42.69
CA LEU A 375 -13.85 -38.10 42.54
C LEU A 375 -15.33 -38.50 42.41
N THR A 376 -16.02 -38.71 43.54
CA THR A 376 -17.47 -38.97 43.61
C THR A 376 -18.16 -37.91 44.45
N VAL A 377 -19.45 -37.68 44.21
CA VAL A 377 -20.28 -36.71 44.96
C VAL A 377 -20.24 -37.00 46.48
N ALA A 378 -20.24 -38.27 46.88
CA ALA A 378 -20.17 -38.69 48.29
C ALA A 378 -18.81 -38.35 48.94
N ASN A 379 -17.70 -38.58 48.23
CA ASN A 379 -16.36 -38.26 48.73
C ASN A 379 -16.14 -36.74 48.82
N VAL A 380 -16.62 -35.97 47.83
CA VAL A 380 -16.55 -34.50 47.86
C VAL A 380 -17.35 -33.95 49.05
N LYS A 381 -18.57 -34.46 49.29
CA LYS A 381 -19.38 -34.05 50.46
C LYS A 381 -18.68 -34.31 51.79
N GLY A 382 -17.93 -35.41 51.91
CA GLY A 382 -17.13 -35.72 53.10
C GLY A 382 -15.87 -34.84 53.28
N ILE A 383 -15.35 -34.27 52.20
CA ILE A 383 -14.14 -33.42 52.20
C ILE A 383 -14.48 -31.93 52.42
N MET A 384 -15.72 -31.50 52.13
CA MET A 384 -16.13 -30.08 52.28
C MET A 384 -15.89 -29.47 53.68
N PRO A 385 -16.17 -30.17 54.81
CA PRO A 385 -15.85 -29.63 56.13
C PRO A 385 -14.36 -29.40 56.36
N LEU A 386 -13.49 -30.21 55.75
CA LEU A 386 -12.04 -30.05 55.81
C LEU A 386 -11.57 -28.83 55.01
N ILE A 387 -12.16 -28.62 53.83
CA ILE A 387 -11.91 -27.43 53.00
C ILE A 387 -12.32 -26.16 53.76
N LEU A 388 -13.52 -26.16 54.36
CA LEU A 388 -14.01 -25.01 55.14
C LEU A 388 -13.10 -24.70 56.34
N ALA A 389 -12.71 -25.72 57.11
CA ALA A 389 -11.80 -25.54 58.24
C ALA A 389 -10.42 -25.02 57.81
N GLY A 390 -9.92 -25.46 56.66
CA GLY A 390 -8.66 -24.98 56.10
C GLY A 390 -8.73 -23.54 55.57
N LEU A 391 -9.85 -23.15 54.94
CA LEU A 391 -10.10 -21.76 54.53
C LEU A 391 -10.33 -20.81 55.72
N GLN A 392 -10.84 -21.29 56.85
CA GLN A 392 -11.03 -20.48 58.06
C GLN A 392 -9.77 -20.42 58.95
N SER A 393 -8.71 -21.16 58.60
CA SER A 393 -7.46 -21.12 59.35
C SER A 393 -6.74 -19.78 59.18
N ASN A 394 -5.85 -19.42 60.11
CA ASN A 394 -5.03 -18.21 60.02
C ASN A 394 -3.71 -18.43 59.26
N ASP A 395 -3.51 -19.61 58.67
CA ASP A 395 -2.25 -20.02 58.05
C ASP A 395 -2.34 -20.02 56.53
N GLU A 396 -1.48 -19.25 55.86
CA GLU A 396 -1.55 -19.02 54.41
C GLU A 396 -1.31 -20.31 53.60
N ASP A 397 -0.39 -21.18 54.01
CA ASP A 397 -0.08 -22.43 53.30
C ASP A 397 -1.25 -23.42 53.36
N LEU A 398 -1.94 -23.46 54.50
CA LEU A 398 -3.15 -24.26 54.67
C LEU A 398 -4.33 -23.70 53.87
N GLN A 399 -4.50 -22.37 53.83
CA GLN A 399 -5.52 -21.68 53.02
C GLN A 399 -5.30 -21.96 51.52
N ILE A 400 -4.07 -21.82 51.01
CA ILE A 400 -3.72 -22.06 49.60
C ILE A 400 -3.99 -23.52 49.20
N SER A 401 -3.57 -24.47 50.04
CA SER A 401 -3.79 -25.91 49.78
C SER A 401 -5.29 -26.24 49.77
N SER A 402 -6.06 -25.60 50.65
CA SER A 402 -7.52 -25.75 50.71
C SER A 402 -8.22 -25.17 49.47
N LEU A 403 -7.83 -23.98 48.99
CA LEU A 403 -8.33 -23.38 47.75
C LEU A 403 -8.07 -24.26 46.52
N ARG A 404 -6.89 -24.88 46.44
CA ARG A 404 -6.52 -25.80 45.36
C ARG A 404 -7.34 -27.08 45.38
N LEU A 405 -7.56 -27.65 46.55
CA LEU A 405 -8.43 -28.81 46.73
C LEU A 405 -9.89 -28.47 46.39
N ALA A 406 -10.38 -27.31 46.84
CA ALA A 406 -11.73 -26.82 46.55
C ALA A 406 -11.97 -26.61 45.04
N THR A 407 -11.01 -26.00 44.34
CA THR A 407 -11.06 -25.82 42.87
C THR A 407 -11.13 -27.15 42.14
N THR A 408 -10.46 -28.18 42.66
CA THR A 408 -10.47 -29.54 42.08
C THR A 408 -11.81 -30.25 42.37
N ALA A 409 -12.32 -30.09 43.59
CA ALA A 409 -13.59 -30.67 44.03
C ALA A 409 -14.81 -30.11 43.26
N LEU A 410 -14.78 -28.83 42.88
CA LEU A 410 -15.86 -28.15 42.15
C LEU A 410 -16.04 -28.63 40.70
N ARG A 411 -15.15 -29.46 40.15
CA ARG A 411 -15.28 -30.02 38.79
C ARG A 411 -16.47 -30.99 38.63
N LEU A 412 -16.99 -31.55 39.73
CA LEU A 412 -18.21 -32.36 39.70
C LEU A 412 -19.44 -31.49 40.00
N PRO A 413 -20.58 -31.69 39.32
CA PRO A 413 -21.85 -31.11 39.74
C PRO A 413 -22.36 -31.79 41.01
N VAL A 414 -22.05 -31.22 42.17
CA VAL A 414 -22.60 -31.63 43.46
C VAL A 414 -23.79 -30.73 43.76
N GLN A 415 -24.99 -31.30 43.75
CA GLN A 415 -26.16 -30.66 44.34
C GLN A 415 -26.04 -30.80 45.86
N PHE A 416 -25.84 -29.69 46.55
CA PHE A 416 -25.99 -29.65 48.00
C PHE A 416 -27.47 -29.48 48.31
N ASN A 417 -27.95 -30.10 49.39
CA ASN A 417 -29.36 -29.98 49.75
C ASN A 417 -29.68 -28.51 50.09
N ASP A 418 -30.92 -28.09 49.82
CA ASP A 418 -31.41 -26.75 50.14
C ASP A 418 -31.07 -26.36 51.60
N GLY A 419 -30.26 -25.32 51.77
CA GLY A 419 -29.89 -24.73 53.07
C GLY A 419 -28.43 -24.85 53.52
N ASP A 420 -27.53 -25.45 52.73
CA ASP A 420 -26.08 -25.45 53.03
C ASP A 420 -25.38 -24.27 52.35
N ASP A 421 -25.28 -23.11 53.03
CA ASP A 421 -24.55 -21.90 52.58
C ASP A 421 -23.02 -22.10 52.42
N THR A 422 -22.55 -23.35 52.53
CA THR A 422 -21.13 -23.72 52.53
C THR A 422 -20.36 -23.27 51.29
N ILE A 423 -20.97 -23.33 50.09
CA ILE A 423 -20.36 -22.84 48.85
C ILE A 423 -20.24 -21.31 48.89
N GLN A 424 -21.29 -20.63 49.35
CA GLN A 424 -21.31 -19.17 49.43
C GLN A 424 -20.31 -18.66 50.48
N VAL A 425 -20.17 -19.35 51.61
CA VAL A 425 -19.14 -19.07 52.62
C VAL A 425 -17.73 -19.28 52.05
N CYS A 426 -17.47 -20.36 51.31
CA CYS A 426 -16.18 -20.57 50.63
C CYS A 426 -15.88 -19.47 49.61
N GLY A 427 -16.88 -19.08 48.82
CA GLY A 427 -16.75 -18.01 47.82
C GLY A 427 -16.49 -16.64 48.45
N MET A 428 -17.23 -16.28 49.50
CA MET A 428 -17.02 -15.02 50.23
C MET A 428 -15.66 -14.98 50.94
N ARG A 429 -15.18 -16.09 51.50
CA ARG A 429 -13.81 -16.16 52.05
C ARG A 429 -12.74 -15.98 50.99
N ALA A 430 -12.92 -16.58 49.81
CA ALA A 430 -12.00 -16.37 48.70
C ALA A 430 -11.99 -14.91 48.20
N TYR A 431 -13.14 -14.23 48.22
CA TYR A 431 -13.26 -12.79 47.96
C TYR A 431 -12.57 -11.95 49.04
N GLU A 432 -12.83 -12.22 50.32
CA GLU A 432 -12.18 -11.53 51.45
C GLU A 432 -10.65 -11.65 51.39
N PHE A 433 -10.10 -12.80 50.97
CA PHE A 433 -8.67 -12.96 50.76
C PHE A 433 -8.10 -12.06 49.67
N ILE A 434 -8.89 -11.72 48.65
CA ILE A 434 -8.48 -10.78 47.60
C ILE A 434 -8.56 -9.34 48.11
N GLU A 435 -9.59 -9.02 48.91
CA GLU A 435 -9.77 -7.70 49.51
C GLU A 435 -8.71 -7.38 50.58
N SER A 436 -8.36 -8.37 51.41
CA SER A 436 -7.40 -8.20 52.51
C SER A 436 -5.95 -8.09 52.05
N ASN A 437 -5.63 -8.52 50.82
CA ASN A 437 -4.28 -8.55 50.29
C ASN A 437 -3.96 -7.33 49.41
N PRO A 438 -2.84 -6.61 49.67
CA PRO A 438 -2.50 -5.40 48.94
C PRO A 438 -2.02 -5.67 47.51
N GLY A 439 -1.58 -6.90 47.20
CA GLY A 439 -1.12 -7.32 45.87
C GLY A 439 -1.86 -8.53 45.33
N THR A 440 -2.17 -8.50 44.04
CA THR A 440 -2.83 -9.58 43.27
C THR A 440 -1.84 -10.68 42.83
N THR A 441 -0.54 -10.45 42.97
CA THR A 441 0.54 -11.41 42.68
C THR A 441 0.73 -12.48 43.75
N ASN A 442 0.16 -12.26 44.95
CA ASN A 442 0.27 -13.22 46.05
C ASN A 442 -0.34 -14.57 45.64
N THR A 443 0.32 -15.65 46.06
CA THR A 443 -0.10 -17.03 45.76
C THR A 443 -1.53 -17.29 46.24
N ILE A 444 -1.92 -16.75 47.39
CA ILE A 444 -3.29 -16.83 47.90
C ILE A 444 -4.30 -16.14 46.96
N CYS A 445 -4.05 -14.90 46.54
CA CYS A 445 -4.91 -14.16 45.61
C CYS A 445 -5.11 -14.91 44.30
N GLN A 446 -4.01 -15.44 43.72
CA GLN A 446 -4.07 -16.18 42.46
C GLN A 446 -4.84 -17.50 42.56
N ASN A 447 -4.73 -18.21 43.69
CA ASN A 447 -5.53 -19.43 43.92
C ASN A 447 -6.99 -19.09 44.25
N SER A 448 -7.26 -17.99 44.95
CA SER A 448 -8.62 -17.47 45.19
C SER A 448 -9.32 -17.07 43.89
N LEU A 449 -8.64 -16.36 42.99
CA LEU A 449 -9.17 -15.99 41.67
C LEU A 449 -9.50 -17.22 40.82
N LYS A 450 -8.62 -18.22 40.79
CA LYS A 450 -8.87 -19.49 40.10
C LYS A 450 -10.07 -20.24 40.67
N PHE A 451 -10.21 -20.23 42.00
CA PHE A 451 -11.34 -20.84 42.68
C PHE A 451 -12.65 -20.10 42.36
N LEU A 452 -12.69 -18.77 42.51
CA LEU A 452 -13.85 -17.93 42.18
C LEU A 452 -14.27 -18.08 40.72
N THR A 453 -13.29 -18.09 39.79
CA THR A 453 -13.54 -18.34 38.36
C THR A 453 -14.22 -19.68 38.14
N MET A 454 -13.71 -20.75 38.76
CA MET A 454 -14.29 -22.09 38.64
C MET A 454 -15.70 -22.14 39.23
N LEU A 455 -15.93 -21.41 40.32
CA LEU A 455 -17.19 -21.37 41.04
C LEU A 455 -18.26 -20.64 40.21
N ILE A 456 -17.99 -19.43 39.71
CA ILE A 456 -18.89 -18.66 38.81
C ILE A 456 -19.23 -19.47 37.55
N ARG A 457 -18.26 -20.19 36.97
CA ARG A 457 -18.48 -20.99 35.76
C ARG A 457 -19.34 -22.24 35.97
N THR A 458 -19.33 -22.82 37.17
CA THR A 458 -19.84 -24.19 37.39
C THR A 458 -21.08 -24.22 38.30
N ARG A 459 -21.37 -23.13 39.02
CA ARG A 459 -22.46 -23.05 39.99
C ARG A 459 -23.30 -21.80 39.76
N SER A 460 -24.50 -22.00 39.20
CA SER A 460 -25.51 -20.95 39.05
C SER A 460 -26.17 -20.51 40.37
N GLU A 461 -25.97 -21.26 41.45
CA GLU A 461 -26.50 -20.96 42.80
C GLU A 461 -25.65 -19.90 43.53
N PHE A 462 -24.43 -19.64 43.06
CA PHE A 462 -23.56 -18.64 43.65
C PHE A 462 -23.69 -17.32 42.91
N GLU A 463 -24.20 -16.31 43.60
CA GLU A 463 -24.28 -14.94 43.10
C GLU A 463 -23.27 -14.08 43.87
N LEU A 464 -22.45 -13.34 43.12
CA LEU A 464 -21.64 -12.25 43.66
C LEU A 464 -22.38 -10.94 43.44
N ASP A 465 -22.39 -10.07 44.45
CA ASP A 465 -22.94 -8.73 44.31
C ASP A 465 -22.23 -7.96 43.19
N ASN A 466 -22.99 -7.19 42.40
CA ASN A 466 -22.44 -6.40 41.29
C ASN A 466 -21.34 -5.42 41.74
N SER A 467 -21.39 -4.93 42.98
CA SER A 467 -20.34 -4.10 43.59
C SER A 467 -19.04 -4.87 43.82
N ALA A 468 -19.12 -6.13 44.25
CA ALA A 468 -17.97 -7.00 44.47
C ALA A 468 -17.29 -7.37 43.14
N ILE A 469 -18.07 -7.64 42.08
CA ILE A 469 -17.55 -7.89 40.74
C ILE A 469 -16.85 -6.63 40.19
N SER A 470 -17.45 -5.45 40.36
CA SER A 470 -16.85 -4.18 39.91
C SER A 470 -15.52 -3.92 40.63
N TYR A 471 -15.47 -4.14 41.95
CA TYR A 471 -14.24 -4.02 42.73
C TYR A 471 -13.16 -5.00 42.22
N LEU A 472 -13.49 -6.26 41.99
CA LEU A 472 -12.54 -7.25 41.46
C LEU A 472 -12.02 -6.86 40.07
N LEU A 473 -12.89 -6.39 39.17
CA LEU A 473 -12.49 -5.99 37.82
C LEU A 473 -11.59 -4.74 37.83
N GLU A 474 -11.91 -3.73 38.64
CA GLU A 474 -11.06 -2.55 38.83
C GLU A 474 -9.69 -2.93 39.42
N ARG A 475 -9.67 -3.88 40.34
CA ARG A 475 -8.45 -4.37 41.00
C ARG A 475 -7.56 -5.18 40.06
N LEU A 476 -8.15 -5.95 39.13
CA LEU A 476 -7.44 -6.83 38.19
C LEU A 476 -7.08 -6.14 36.86
N LEU A 477 -7.61 -4.94 36.60
CA LEU A 477 -7.30 -4.14 35.41
C LEU A 477 -5.79 -3.97 35.15
N PRO A 478 -4.94 -3.59 36.13
CA PRO A 478 -3.50 -3.44 35.90
C PRO A 478 -2.75 -4.76 35.64
N ASP A 479 -3.37 -5.91 35.93
CA ASP A 479 -2.76 -7.23 35.72
C ASP A 479 -3.04 -7.80 34.31
N ILE A 480 -3.88 -7.14 33.50
CA ILE A 480 -4.14 -7.51 32.12
C ILE A 480 -2.94 -7.20 31.21
N ASP A 481 -2.16 -6.16 31.52
CA ASP A 481 -1.01 -5.74 30.70
C ASP A 481 0.23 -6.61 30.89
N GLU A 482 0.21 -7.50 31.88
CA GLU A 482 1.39 -8.23 32.36
C GLU A 482 1.32 -9.73 32.00
N PRO A 483 2.19 -10.23 31.09
CA PRO A 483 2.03 -11.54 30.47
C PRO A 483 2.06 -12.71 31.45
N GLU A 484 2.77 -12.59 32.58
CA GLU A 484 2.80 -13.61 33.63
C GLU A 484 1.49 -13.68 34.46
N ARG A 485 0.70 -12.59 34.47
CA ARG A 485 -0.51 -12.41 35.30
C ARG A 485 -1.81 -12.59 34.52
N GLN A 486 -1.73 -12.47 33.20
CA GLN A 486 -2.86 -12.57 32.27
C GLN A 486 -3.68 -13.85 32.40
N SER A 487 -3.07 -15.02 32.60
CA SER A 487 -3.80 -16.29 32.52
C SER A 487 -4.96 -16.43 33.52
N ALA A 488 -4.77 -15.99 34.77
CA ALA A 488 -5.80 -16.05 35.80
C ALA A 488 -6.87 -14.97 35.61
N VAL A 489 -6.46 -13.76 35.26
CA VAL A 489 -7.36 -12.62 35.00
C VAL A 489 -8.24 -12.89 33.79
N ILE A 490 -7.66 -13.36 32.68
CA ILE A 490 -8.38 -13.75 31.45
C ILE A 490 -9.38 -14.88 31.74
N SER A 491 -9.01 -15.84 32.59
CA SER A 491 -9.92 -16.93 32.94
C SER A 491 -11.13 -16.42 33.73
N PHE A 492 -10.92 -15.49 34.67
CA PHE A 492 -11.96 -14.84 35.46
C PHE A 492 -12.87 -13.96 34.60
N THR A 493 -12.30 -13.04 33.82
CA THR A 493 -13.06 -12.14 32.93
C THR A 493 -13.88 -12.93 31.92
N ARG A 494 -13.34 -14.00 31.36
CA ARG A 494 -14.08 -14.92 30.47
C ARG A 494 -15.31 -15.52 31.15
N GLY A 495 -15.20 -15.91 32.43
CA GLY A 495 -16.33 -16.44 33.21
C GLY A 495 -17.47 -15.44 33.35
N SER A 496 -17.15 -14.23 33.82
CA SER A 496 -18.14 -13.16 34.03
C SER A 496 -18.74 -12.65 32.71
N MET A 497 -17.94 -12.52 31.64
CA MET A 497 -18.43 -12.05 30.34
C MET A 497 -19.44 -13.02 29.70
N ILE A 498 -19.23 -14.34 29.84
CA ILE A 498 -20.15 -15.35 29.28
C ILE A 498 -21.52 -15.29 29.97
N GLU A 499 -21.55 -15.08 31.28
CA GLU A 499 -22.78 -14.94 32.06
C GLU A 499 -23.61 -13.75 31.58
N HIS A 500 -22.98 -12.57 31.47
CA HIS A 500 -23.63 -11.33 31.04
C HIS A 500 -23.94 -11.27 29.54
N CYS A 501 -23.22 -12.03 28.70
CA CYS A 501 -23.44 -12.10 27.25
C CYS A 501 -24.90 -12.44 26.91
N SER A 502 -25.52 -13.36 27.65
CA SER A 502 -26.92 -13.75 27.44
C SER A 502 -27.90 -12.59 27.65
N ASN A 503 -27.63 -11.70 28.61
CA ASN A 503 -28.43 -10.53 28.92
C ASN A 503 -28.20 -9.40 27.91
N TRP A 504 -26.96 -9.23 27.46
CA TRP A 504 -26.59 -8.27 26.42
C TRP A 504 -27.21 -8.63 25.06
N LEU A 505 -27.23 -9.91 24.68
CA LEU A 505 -27.90 -10.34 23.44
C LEU A 505 -29.43 -10.10 23.47
N LYS A 506 -30.06 -10.19 24.66
CA LYS A 506 -31.49 -9.89 24.83
C LYS A 506 -31.83 -8.40 24.72
N SER A 507 -30.85 -7.50 24.68
CA SER A 507 -31.08 -6.04 24.59
C SER A 507 -31.33 -5.54 23.16
N PHE A 508 -31.60 -6.43 22.20
CA PHE A 508 -31.96 -6.09 20.82
C PHE A 508 -33.13 -5.09 20.78
N GLY A 509 -32.94 -3.95 20.10
CA GLY A 509 -33.92 -2.86 20.01
C GLY A 509 -34.05 -1.98 21.27
N LYS A 510 -33.30 -2.27 22.34
CA LYS A 510 -33.27 -1.46 23.58
C LYS A 510 -32.00 -0.64 23.70
N ASN A 511 -30.84 -1.28 23.52
CA ASN A 511 -29.53 -0.63 23.63
C ASN A 511 -28.54 -1.28 22.65
N ASN A 512 -28.09 -0.49 21.67
CA ASN A 512 -27.17 -0.93 20.63
C ASN A 512 -25.76 -1.21 21.15
N MET A 513 -25.29 -0.50 22.19
CA MET A 513 -23.96 -0.72 22.77
C MET A 513 -23.86 -2.06 23.50
N LEU A 514 -24.89 -2.39 24.29
CA LEU A 514 -24.95 -3.69 24.97
C LEU A 514 -25.07 -4.83 23.95
N LEU A 515 -25.92 -4.66 22.94
CA LEU A 515 -26.05 -5.63 21.86
C LEU A 515 -24.72 -5.87 21.14
N ARG A 516 -23.99 -4.78 20.85
CA ARG A 516 -22.66 -4.84 20.24
C ARG A 516 -21.69 -5.64 21.11
N GLY A 517 -21.60 -5.34 22.40
CA GLY A 517 -20.77 -6.10 23.34
C GLY A 517 -21.16 -7.58 23.42
N GLY A 518 -22.46 -7.88 23.38
CA GLY A 518 -22.97 -9.26 23.32
C GLY A 518 -22.53 -10.02 22.07
N LEU A 519 -22.58 -9.38 20.90
CA LEU A 519 -22.13 -9.98 19.63
C LEU A 519 -20.61 -10.17 19.60
N GLU A 520 -19.82 -9.18 20.04
CA GLU A 520 -18.36 -9.28 20.09
C GLU A 520 -17.91 -10.43 21.00
N VAL A 521 -18.49 -10.54 22.20
CA VAL A 521 -18.22 -11.64 23.13
C VAL A 521 -18.60 -12.99 22.53
N ALA A 522 -19.73 -13.05 21.82
CA ALA A 522 -20.17 -14.29 21.20
C ALA A 522 -19.24 -14.78 20.08
N VAL A 523 -18.60 -13.87 19.35
CA VAL A 523 -17.61 -14.20 18.31
C VAL A 523 -16.26 -14.62 18.92
N MET A 524 -15.86 -14.04 20.05
CA MET A 524 -14.56 -14.32 20.69
C MET A 524 -14.47 -15.70 21.34
N PHE A 525 -15.59 -16.32 21.73
CA PHE A 525 -15.57 -17.57 22.52
C PHE A 525 -16.25 -18.75 21.80
N GLU A 526 -15.45 -19.74 21.39
CA GLU A 526 -15.98 -20.95 20.74
C GLU A 526 -16.81 -21.85 21.69
N ASP A 527 -16.50 -21.84 22.98
CA ASP A 527 -17.12 -22.69 24.03
C ASP A 527 -18.36 -22.07 24.70
N LEU A 528 -19.18 -21.33 23.95
CA LEU A 528 -20.42 -20.77 24.52
C LEU A 528 -21.45 -21.87 24.85
N PRO A 529 -22.24 -21.72 25.93
CA PRO A 529 -23.38 -22.60 26.21
C PRO A 529 -24.33 -22.69 25.00
N SER A 530 -24.94 -23.86 24.80
CA SER A 530 -25.85 -24.12 23.67
C SER A 530 -26.95 -23.07 23.54
N ASP A 531 -27.49 -22.63 24.67
CA ASP A 531 -28.62 -21.70 24.74
C ASP A 531 -28.22 -20.27 24.35
N VAL A 532 -26.97 -19.89 24.61
CA VAL A 532 -26.41 -18.60 24.20
C VAL A 532 -26.09 -18.62 22.70
N LYS A 533 -25.62 -19.76 22.17
CA LYS A 533 -25.37 -19.93 20.72
C LYS A 533 -26.65 -19.84 19.90
N THR A 534 -27.75 -20.44 20.36
CA THR A 534 -29.05 -20.33 19.67
C THR A 534 -29.58 -18.90 19.72
N LEU A 535 -29.53 -18.25 20.90
CA LEU A 535 -29.91 -16.85 21.05
C LEU A 535 -29.08 -15.92 20.15
N HIS A 536 -27.77 -16.11 20.09
CA HIS A 536 -26.87 -15.37 19.21
C HIS A 536 -27.29 -15.50 17.75
N ASN A 537 -27.56 -16.74 17.28
CA ASN A 537 -27.99 -16.99 15.91
C ASN A 537 -29.33 -16.31 15.56
N ASP A 538 -30.26 -16.26 16.50
CA ASP A 538 -31.55 -15.57 16.33
C ASP A 538 -31.38 -14.05 16.27
N VAL A 539 -30.54 -13.49 17.14
CA VAL A 539 -30.22 -12.05 17.16
C VAL A 539 -29.53 -11.65 15.85
N VAL A 540 -28.57 -12.42 15.38
CA VAL A 540 -27.89 -12.21 14.09
C VAL A 540 -28.90 -12.13 12.95
N VAL A 541 -29.86 -13.08 12.86
CA VAL A 541 -30.90 -13.05 11.83
C VAL A 541 -31.78 -11.81 11.94
N LYS A 542 -32.13 -11.39 13.16
CA LYS A 542 -32.92 -10.18 13.38
C LYS A 542 -32.18 -8.94 12.91
N VAL A 543 -30.91 -8.77 13.31
CA VAL A 543 -30.04 -7.65 12.91
C VAL A 543 -29.90 -7.55 11.38
N LEU A 544 -29.65 -8.68 10.71
CA LEU A 544 -29.52 -8.69 9.25
C LEU A 544 -30.86 -8.35 8.56
N LYS A 545 -31.98 -8.91 9.04
CA LYS A 545 -33.31 -8.62 8.47
C LYS A 545 -33.73 -7.18 8.64
N SER A 546 -33.39 -6.55 9.75
CA SER A 546 -33.69 -5.14 9.98
C SER A 546 -32.78 -4.24 9.16
N GLY A 547 -31.50 -4.59 8.99
CA GLY A 547 -30.59 -3.89 8.06
C GLY A 547 -31.04 -3.92 6.58
N ILE A 548 -31.86 -4.90 6.19
CA ILE A 548 -32.47 -4.99 4.84
C ILE A 548 -33.69 -4.06 4.70
N ARG A 549 -34.41 -3.76 5.80
CA ARG A 549 -35.67 -3.01 5.78
C ARG A 549 -35.48 -1.49 5.92
N ASP A 550 -34.43 -1.03 6.59
CA ASP A 550 -34.28 0.36 7.05
C ASP A 550 -33.35 1.23 6.18
N SER A 551 -33.17 0.94 4.88
CA SER A 551 -32.26 1.74 4.04
C SER A 551 -32.69 3.21 3.84
N ASP A 552 -33.93 3.58 4.18
CA ASP A 552 -34.52 4.90 3.91
C ASP A 552 -35.18 5.58 5.15
N SER A 553 -35.03 5.04 6.37
CA SER A 553 -35.66 5.57 7.59
C SER A 553 -34.65 6.08 8.64
N ASP A 554 -34.98 7.19 9.33
CA ASP A 554 -34.16 7.81 10.38
C ASP A 554 -33.83 6.90 11.59
N ASP A 555 -34.58 5.80 11.79
CA ASP A 555 -34.32 4.76 12.81
C ASP A 555 -33.35 3.66 12.31
N SER A 556 -32.39 4.02 11.45
CA SER A 556 -31.46 3.06 10.84
C SER A 556 -30.57 2.37 11.89
N ILE A 557 -30.45 1.05 11.79
CA ILE A 557 -29.57 0.26 12.66
C ILE A 557 -28.12 0.59 12.37
N ASP A 558 -27.33 0.70 13.44
CA ASP A 558 -25.88 0.96 13.34
C ASP A 558 -25.21 -0.09 12.46
N TRP A 559 -24.52 0.37 11.42
CA TRP A 559 -23.80 -0.48 10.46
C TRP A 559 -22.79 -1.41 11.17
N GLN A 560 -22.29 -1.02 12.35
CA GLN A 560 -21.39 -1.84 13.16
C GLN A 560 -22.04 -3.15 13.60
N LEU A 561 -23.32 -3.13 13.94
CA LEU A 561 -24.06 -4.34 14.32
C LEU A 561 -24.21 -5.29 13.13
N ILE A 562 -24.46 -4.75 11.93
CA ILE A 562 -24.54 -5.55 10.70
C ILE A 562 -23.17 -6.13 10.36
N TYR A 563 -22.10 -5.34 10.52
CA TYR A 563 -20.73 -5.78 10.29
C TYR A 563 -20.34 -6.95 11.22
N LEU A 564 -20.64 -6.84 12.52
CA LEU A 564 -20.38 -7.89 13.51
C LEU A 564 -21.27 -9.12 13.32
N ALA A 565 -22.52 -8.92 12.92
CA ALA A 565 -23.43 -10.04 12.64
C ALA A 565 -22.86 -10.95 11.55
N LEU A 566 -22.14 -10.41 10.56
CA LEU A 566 -21.48 -11.17 9.47
C LEU A 566 -20.30 -12.04 9.92
N ASP A 567 -19.81 -11.92 11.16
CA ASP A 567 -18.78 -12.83 11.72
C ASP A 567 -19.34 -14.19 12.16
N ALA A 568 -20.66 -14.31 12.28
CA ALA A 568 -21.30 -15.59 12.59
C ALA A 568 -21.22 -16.58 11.41
N ASN A 569 -21.48 -17.86 11.66
CA ASN A 569 -21.58 -18.85 10.59
C ASN A 569 -22.81 -18.57 9.69
N MET A 570 -22.54 -18.21 8.43
CA MET A 570 -23.57 -17.78 7.45
C MET A 570 -23.96 -18.84 6.41
N SER A 571 -23.41 -20.06 6.49
CA SER A 571 -23.65 -21.13 5.50
C SER A 571 -25.13 -21.35 5.14
N ASP A 572 -26.01 -21.30 6.13
CA ASP A 572 -27.46 -21.50 5.95
C ASP A 572 -28.26 -20.20 5.71
N LYS A 573 -27.60 -19.03 5.72
CA LYS A 573 -28.24 -17.70 5.71
C LYS A 573 -27.78 -16.81 4.54
N MET A 574 -27.25 -17.43 3.47
CA MET A 574 -26.64 -16.69 2.36
C MET A 574 -27.59 -15.75 1.60
N ASP A 575 -28.90 -16.02 1.61
CA ASP A 575 -29.90 -15.10 1.01
C ASP A 575 -29.96 -13.75 1.73
N LEU A 576 -29.74 -13.74 3.06
CA LEU A 576 -29.67 -12.50 3.84
C LEU A 576 -28.36 -11.74 3.54
N VAL A 577 -27.25 -12.46 3.38
CA VAL A 577 -25.96 -11.87 3.01
C VAL A 577 -26.04 -11.29 1.60
N GLU A 578 -26.70 -11.97 0.67
CA GLU A 578 -26.96 -11.49 -0.69
C GLU A 578 -27.69 -10.15 -0.68
N ALA A 579 -28.73 -10.00 0.14
CA ALA A 579 -29.48 -8.76 0.27
C ALA A 579 -28.60 -7.58 0.74
N ILE A 580 -27.64 -7.85 1.63
CA ILE A 580 -26.74 -6.87 2.26
C ILE A 580 -25.51 -6.54 1.40
N LEU A 581 -25.23 -7.28 0.33
CA LEU A 581 -24.09 -7.02 -0.57
C LEU A 581 -24.07 -5.59 -1.14
N LEU A 582 -25.21 -4.92 -1.29
CA LEU A 582 -25.28 -3.53 -1.78
C LEU A 582 -25.48 -2.49 -0.67
N TYR A 583 -25.22 -2.86 0.60
CA TYR A 583 -25.37 -1.95 1.73
C TYR A 583 -24.53 -0.67 1.56
N PRO A 584 -25.00 0.52 1.96
CA PRO A 584 -24.30 1.78 1.72
C PRO A 584 -22.86 1.82 2.28
N HIS A 585 -22.64 1.21 3.45
CA HIS A 585 -21.35 1.27 4.13
C HIS A 585 -20.29 0.33 3.50
N PRO A 586 -19.08 0.84 3.12
CA PRO A 586 -18.04 0.04 2.46
C PRO A 586 -17.57 -1.19 3.24
N TRP A 587 -17.38 -1.08 4.56
CA TRP A 587 -16.88 -2.20 5.37
C TRP A 587 -17.86 -3.36 5.44
N VAL A 588 -19.16 -3.08 5.47
CA VAL A 588 -20.21 -4.11 5.45
C VAL A 588 -20.19 -4.86 4.12
N ARG A 589 -20.08 -4.12 2.99
CA ARG A 589 -19.96 -4.72 1.65
C ARG A 589 -18.75 -5.63 1.53
N ASN A 590 -17.58 -5.16 1.97
CA ASN A 590 -16.34 -5.94 1.94
C ASN A 590 -16.45 -7.22 2.80
N LYS A 591 -16.99 -7.09 4.02
CA LYS A 591 -17.21 -8.24 4.91
C LYS A 591 -18.14 -9.27 4.27
N ALA A 592 -19.26 -8.84 3.70
CA ALA A 592 -20.18 -9.72 2.99
C ALA A 592 -19.50 -10.42 1.80
N THR A 593 -18.67 -9.70 1.03
CA THR A 593 -17.87 -10.29 -0.07
C THR A 593 -16.88 -11.34 0.43
N ARG A 594 -16.25 -11.14 1.60
CA ARG A 594 -15.37 -12.14 2.23
C ARG A 594 -16.13 -13.40 2.67
N VAL A 595 -17.35 -13.25 3.19
CA VAL A 595 -18.23 -14.38 3.52
C VAL A 595 -18.58 -15.20 2.27
N PHE A 596 -18.84 -14.54 1.14
CA PHE A 596 -19.03 -15.26 -0.13
C PHE A 596 -17.78 -16.02 -0.60
N ASN A 597 -16.58 -15.44 -0.40
CA ASN A 597 -15.33 -16.11 -0.75
C ASN A 597 -15.11 -17.41 0.04
N THR A 598 -15.40 -17.41 1.34
CA THR A 598 -15.29 -18.63 2.16
C THR A 598 -16.37 -19.63 1.80
N TYR A 599 -17.59 -19.15 1.58
CA TYR A 599 -18.73 -19.98 1.21
C TYR A 599 -18.57 -20.68 -0.15
N PHE A 600 -18.08 -19.98 -1.17
CA PHE A 600 -17.79 -20.55 -2.50
C PHE A 600 -16.67 -21.60 -2.46
N LYS A 601 -15.72 -21.48 -1.53
CA LYS A 601 -14.68 -22.51 -1.32
C LYS A 601 -15.21 -23.77 -0.65
N SER A 602 -16.22 -23.65 0.21
CA SER A 602 -16.83 -24.77 0.94
C SER A 602 -17.99 -25.45 0.20
N LEU A 603 -18.31 -25.01 -1.01
CA LEU A 603 -19.45 -25.50 -1.78
C LEU A 603 -19.11 -26.78 -2.53
N ASP A 604 -19.63 -27.92 -2.07
CA ASP A 604 -19.46 -29.23 -2.74
C ASP A 604 -20.32 -29.36 -4.00
N SER A 605 -21.48 -28.69 -4.06
CA SER A 605 -22.44 -28.76 -5.18
C SER A 605 -22.89 -27.35 -5.61
N PRO A 606 -22.11 -26.65 -6.44
CA PRO A 606 -22.42 -25.28 -6.87
C PRO A 606 -23.66 -25.17 -7.76
N GLU A 607 -24.00 -26.23 -8.48
CA GLU A 607 -25.10 -26.26 -9.46
C GLU A 607 -26.49 -26.11 -8.80
N SER A 608 -26.66 -26.56 -7.55
CA SER A 608 -27.93 -26.44 -6.83
C SER A 608 -28.28 -25.03 -6.37
N LYS A 609 -27.33 -24.08 -6.42
CA LYS A 609 -27.52 -22.69 -5.96
C LYS A 609 -27.29 -21.66 -7.07
N LEU A 610 -27.66 -22.02 -8.30
CA LEU A 610 -27.48 -21.18 -9.49
C LEU A 610 -28.16 -19.80 -9.37
N GLU A 611 -29.39 -19.75 -8.84
CA GLU A 611 -30.14 -18.49 -8.69
C GLU A 611 -29.42 -17.50 -7.75
N LEU A 612 -28.85 -18.01 -6.65
CA LEU A 612 -28.07 -17.21 -5.70
C LEU A 612 -26.80 -16.66 -6.36
N LEU A 613 -26.10 -17.52 -7.13
CA LEU A 613 -24.88 -17.15 -7.86
C LEU A 613 -25.17 -16.02 -8.86
N GLU A 614 -26.23 -16.14 -9.65
CA GLU A 614 -26.64 -15.12 -10.63
C GLU A 614 -26.98 -13.77 -9.98
N LYS A 615 -27.77 -13.79 -8.90
CA LYS A 615 -28.11 -12.59 -8.13
C LYS A 615 -26.87 -11.94 -7.52
N SER A 616 -26.00 -12.72 -6.87
CA SER A 616 -24.77 -12.22 -6.28
C SER A 616 -23.80 -11.63 -7.32
N THR A 617 -23.71 -12.24 -8.51
CA THR A 617 -22.82 -11.78 -9.59
C THR A 617 -23.21 -10.40 -10.09
N ARG A 618 -24.51 -10.14 -10.26
CA ARG A 618 -25.01 -8.81 -10.63
C ARG A 618 -24.60 -7.75 -9.59
N LYS A 619 -24.68 -8.10 -8.30
CA LYS A 619 -24.30 -7.21 -7.19
C LYS A 619 -22.79 -6.99 -7.14
N PHE A 620 -21.97 -8.02 -7.35
CA PHE A 620 -20.51 -7.92 -7.43
C PHE A 620 -20.05 -7.01 -8.59
N VAL A 621 -20.64 -7.19 -9.79
CA VAL A 621 -20.34 -6.32 -10.95
C VAL A 621 -20.72 -4.86 -10.64
N ARG A 622 -21.82 -4.62 -9.94
CA ARG A 622 -22.21 -3.26 -9.50
C ARG A 622 -21.24 -2.68 -8.45
N GLN A 623 -20.72 -3.50 -7.54
CA GLN A 623 -19.75 -3.06 -6.53
C GLN A 623 -18.41 -2.62 -7.16
N LEU A 624 -17.95 -3.27 -8.24
CA LEU A 624 -16.73 -2.85 -8.95
C LEU A 624 -16.85 -1.45 -9.57
N GLY A 625 -18.07 -0.96 -9.80
CA GLY A 625 -18.32 0.42 -10.23
C GLY A 625 -18.46 1.43 -9.10
N ALA A 626 -18.32 1.03 -7.83
CA ALA A 626 -18.43 1.94 -6.69
C ALA A 626 -17.16 2.81 -6.55
N PRO A 627 -17.29 4.10 -6.19
CA PRO A 627 -16.14 4.97 -5.94
C PRO A 627 -15.39 4.57 -4.66
N LYS A 628 -14.09 4.87 -4.64
CA LYS A 628 -13.15 4.68 -3.51
C LYS A 628 -13.01 3.22 -3.03
N LEU A 629 -13.06 2.29 -3.97
CA LEU A 629 -12.76 0.88 -3.70
C LEU A 629 -11.24 0.67 -3.59
N THR A 630 -10.78 -0.03 -2.56
CA THR A 630 -9.35 -0.37 -2.41
C THR A 630 -8.97 -1.55 -3.32
N ALA A 631 -7.68 -1.74 -3.60
CA ALA A 631 -7.19 -2.85 -4.43
C ALA A 631 -7.42 -4.23 -3.78
N GLU A 632 -7.36 -4.32 -2.45
CA GLU A 632 -7.65 -5.56 -1.72
C GLU A 632 -9.14 -5.92 -1.79
N ASP A 633 -10.00 -4.91 -1.66
CA ASP A 633 -11.46 -5.10 -1.72
C ASP A 633 -11.90 -5.49 -3.11
N SER A 634 -11.30 -4.89 -4.15
CA SER A 634 -11.57 -5.26 -5.54
C SER A 634 -11.12 -6.69 -5.84
N LEU A 635 -9.95 -7.13 -5.34
CA LEU A 635 -9.47 -8.49 -5.50
C LEU A 635 -10.42 -9.54 -4.88
N ASN A 636 -11.02 -9.24 -3.73
CA ASN A 636 -12.00 -10.12 -3.10
C ASN A 636 -13.28 -10.27 -3.95
N ILE A 637 -13.71 -9.20 -4.63
CA ILE A 637 -14.83 -9.24 -5.56
C ILE A 637 -14.46 -10.02 -6.83
N VAL A 638 -13.25 -9.81 -7.36
CA VAL A 638 -12.70 -10.51 -8.54
C VAL A 638 -12.75 -12.03 -8.33
N LYS A 639 -12.28 -12.53 -7.18
CA LYS A 639 -12.28 -13.98 -6.86
C LYS A 639 -13.69 -14.57 -6.95
N ASN A 640 -14.69 -13.90 -6.39
CA ASN A 640 -16.09 -14.32 -6.43
C ASN A 640 -16.65 -14.32 -7.86
N ILE A 641 -16.37 -13.29 -8.66
CA ILE A 641 -16.83 -13.20 -10.05
C ILE A 641 -16.19 -14.31 -10.90
N VAL A 642 -14.87 -14.51 -10.80
CA VAL A 642 -14.14 -15.53 -11.57
C VAL A 642 -14.64 -16.94 -11.23
N TYR A 643 -14.86 -17.23 -9.95
CA TYR A 643 -15.46 -18.49 -9.53
C TYR A 643 -16.85 -18.70 -10.15
N THR A 644 -17.68 -17.65 -10.15
CA THR A 644 -19.05 -17.74 -10.67
C THR A 644 -19.08 -17.87 -12.20
N ILE A 645 -18.20 -17.18 -12.93
CA ILE A 645 -18.06 -17.31 -14.40
C ILE A 645 -17.82 -18.77 -14.80
N LYS A 646 -16.93 -19.47 -14.10
CA LYS A 646 -16.60 -20.88 -14.37
C LYS A 646 -17.84 -21.78 -14.28
N ILE A 647 -18.71 -21.54 -13.32
CA ILE A 647 -19.94 -22.33 -13.11
C ILE A 647 -21.02 -21.93 -14.12
N LEU A 648 -21.20 -20.64 -14.36
CA LEU A 648 -22.19 -20.12 -15.31
C LEU A 648 -21.91 -20.57 -16.75
N GLU A 649 -20.63 -20.65 -17.14
CA GLU A 649 -20.25 -21.20 -18.44
C GLU A 649 -20.59 -22.69 -18.54
N LYS A 650 -20.23 -23.49 -17.53
CA LYS A 650 -20.54 -24.93 -17.50
C LYS A 650 -22.04 -25.21 -17.69
N ASN A 651 -22.89 -24.34 -17.14
CA ASN A 651 -24.34 -24.47 -17.21
C ASN A 651 -25.00 -23.74 -18.39
N ASN A 652 -24.22 -23.05 -19.24
CA ASN A 652 -24.72 -22.20 -20.33
C ASN A 652 -25.85 -21.24 -19.89
N SER A 653 -25.73 -20.66 -18.69
CA SER A 653 -26.75 -19.79 -18.11
C SER A 653 -26.98 -18.53 -18.96
N LYS A 654 -28.26 -18.18 -19.13
CA LYS A 654 -28.71 -16.96 -19.82
C LYS A 654 -29.43 -16.01 -18.88
N THR A 655 -29.27 -14.73 -19.13
CA THR A 655 -30.01 -13.65 -18.47
C THR A 655 -31.47 -13.62 -18.92
N ASP A 656 -32.30 -12.84 -18.22
CA ASP A 656 -33.72 -12.62 -18.57
C ASP A 656 -33.94 -12.12 -20.02
N ASN A 657 -32.92 -11.51 -20.63
CA ASN A 657 -32.95 -10.99 -22.00
C ASN A 657 -32.39 -12.00 -23.04
N ASP A 658 -32.27 -13.29 -22.69
CA ASP A 658 -31.70 -14.35 -23.54
C ASP A 658 -30.20 -14.14 -23.92
N GLU A 659 -29.53 -13.13 -23.36
CA GLU A 659 -28.08 -12.92 -23.47
C GLU A 659 -27.35 -13.87 -22.51
N PHE A 660 -26.28 -14.53 -22.96
CA PHE A 660 -25.43 -15.36 -22.10
C PHE A 660 -24.84 -14.53 -20.97
N TYR A 661 -24.85 -15.06 -19.72
CA TYR A 661 -24.38 -14.28 -18.57
C TYR A 661 -22.92 -13.83 -18.70
N VAL A 662 -22.06 -14.65 -19.31
CA VAL A 662 -20.65 -14.31 -19.54
C VAL A 662 -20.51 -13.06 -20.43
N ASP A 663 -21.32 -12.96 -21.49
CA ASP A 663 -21.34 -11.79 -22.39
C ASP A 663 -21.81 -10.55 -21.65
N TRP A 664 -22.89 -10.69 -20.86
CA TRP A 664 -23.41 -9.61 -20.05
C TRP A 664 -22.34 -9.08 -19.08
N ILE A 665 -21.57 -9.96 -18.44
CA ILE A 665 -20.47 -9.59 -17.53
C ILE A 665 -19.38 -8.82 -18.30
N VAL A 666 -18.88 -9.37 -19.41
CA VAL A 666 -17.82 -8.74 -20.21
C VAL A 666 -18.25 -7.37 -20.69
N ARG A 667 -19.47 -7.24 -21.20
CA ARG A 667 -20.03 -5.98 -21.69
C ARG A 667 -20.13 -4.93 -20.59
N LYS A 668 -20.58 -5.32 -19.40
CA LYS A 668 -20.70 -4.42 -18.23
C LYS A 668 -19.34 -3.98 -17.69
N LEU A 669 -18.39 -4.90 -17.51
CA LEU A 669 -17.03 -4.58 -17.07
C LEU A 669 -16.31 -3.69 -18.10
N SER A 670 -16.44 -4.03 -19.39
CA SER A 670 -15.90 -3.23 -20.50
C SER A 670 -16.50 -1.81 -20.54
N SER A 671 -17.76 -1.65 -20.14
CA SER A 671 -18.38 -0.33 -19.98
C SER A 671 -17.81 0.43 -18.79
N SER A 672 -17.65 -0.23 -17.65
CA SER A 672 -17.13 0.38 -16.41
C SER A 672 -15.67 0.83 -16.53
N ILE A 673 -14.86 0.13 -17.34
CA ILE A 673 -13.49 0.54 -17.66
C ILE A 673 -13.48 1.84 -18.47
N ARG A 674 -14.45 2.01 -19.38
CA ARG A 674 -14.52 3.17 -20.29
C ARG A 674 -15.10 4.43 -19.66
N THR A 675 -15.80 4.32 -18.53
CA THR A 675 -16.35 5.46 -17.79
C THR A 675 -15.25 6.16 -17.00
N ASP A 676 -15.13 7.48 -17.18
CA ASP A 676 -14.22 8.37 -16.45
C ASP A 676 -12.81 7.82 -16.24
N ILE A 677 -12.15 7.39 -17.33
CA ILE A 677 -10.87 6.66 -17.32
C ILE A 677 -9.81 7.29 -16.40
N GLY A 678 -9.73 8.62 -16.32
CA GLY A 678 -8.78 9.36 -15.47
C GLY A 678 -9.20 9.64 -14.02
N SER A 679 -10.40 9.24 -13.58
CA SER A 679 -10.83 9.47 -12.19
C SER A 679 -10.07 8.58 -11.20
N SER A 680 -9.44 9.22 -10.20
CA SER A 680 -8.69 8.58 -9.11
C SER A 680 -9.57 7.74 -8.19
N ASP A 681 -10.82 8.17 -7.97
CA ASP A 681 -11.79 7.46 -7.12
C ASP A 681 -12.19 6.09 -7.70
N LEU A 682 -12.09 5.89 -9.01
CA LEU A 682 -12.53 4.67 -9.69
C LEU A 682 -11.38 3.69 -9.97
N VAL A 683 -10.15 4.00 -9.57
CA VAL A 683 -8.97 3.21 -9.91
C VAL A 683 -9.08 1.78 -9.40
N GLY A 684 -9.38 1.58 -8.12
CA GLY A 684 -9.46 0.22 -7.55
C GLY A 684 -10.57 -0.64 -8.18
N GLY A 685 -11.69 -0.02 -8.56
CA GLY A 685 -12.78 -0.68 -9.29
C GLY A 685 -12.37 -1.11 -10.70
N LYS A 686 -11.66 -0.23 -11.44
CA LYS A 686 -11.12 -0.54 -12.77
C LYS A 686 -10.03 -1.60 -12.71
N THR A 687 -9.16 -1.56 -11.71
CA THR A 687 -8.17 -2.61 -11.45
C THR A 687 -8.86 -3.97 -11.33
N GLY A 688 -9.94 -4.06 -10.54
CA GLY A 688 -10.74 -5.28 -10.44
C GLY A 688 -11.40 -5.69 -11.77
N CYS A 689 -11.95 -4.73 -12.54
CA CYS A 689 -12.54 -5.03 -13.85
C CYS A 689 -11.50 -5.62 -14.82
N VAL A 690 -10.30 -5.04 -14.89
CA VAL A 690 -9.21 -5.53 -15.74
C VAL A 690 -8.75 -6.91 -15.30
N GLN A 691 -8.62 -7.16 -13.99
CA GLN A 691 -8.26 -8.47 -13.45
C GLN A 691 -9.28 -9.56 -13.79
N VAL A 692 -10.59 -9.26 -13.72
CA VAL A 692 -11.62 -10.22 -14.18
C VAL A 692 -11.47 -10.47 -15.67
N LEU A 693 -11.34 -9.43 -16.50
CA LEU A 693 -11.18 -9.59 -17.95
C LEU A 693 -9.90 -10.34 -18.33
N ALA A 694 -8.82 -10.23 -17.54
CA ALA A 694 -7.59 -10.98 -17.72
C ALA A 694 -7.72 -12.47 -17.34
N ALA A 695 -8.58 -12.80 -16.38
CA ALA A 695 -8.85 -14.17 -15.96
C ALA A 695 -9.80 -14.93 -16.90
N ILE A 696 -10.57 -14.22 -17.73
CA ILE A 696 -11.56 -14.82 -18.64
C ILE A 696 -10.95 -15.85 -19.61
N PRO A 697 -9.85 -15.55 -20.33
CA PRO A 697 -9.27 -16.49 -21.30
C PRO A 697 -8.78 -17.81 -20.68
N SER A 698 -8.44 -17.85 -19.40
CA SER A 698 -7.97 -19.06 -18.72
C SER A 698 -9.09 -19.90 -18.12
N VAL A 699 -10.26 -19.30 -17.88
CA VAL A 699 -11.42 -19.96 -17.28
C VAL A 699 -12.40 -20.46 -18.34
N LEU A 700 -12.50 -19.75 -19.46
CA LEU A 700 -13.45 -20.02 -20.52
C LEU A 700 -12.96 -21.06 -21.55
N THR A 701 -13.90 -21.70 -22.23
CA THR A 701 -13.65 -22.49 -23.43
C THR A 701 -13.19 -21.61 -24.60
N LYS A 702 -12.50 -22.21 -25.59
CA LYS A 702 -11.93 -21.46 -26.73
C LYS A 702 -13.01 -20.73 -27.55
N GLU A 703 -14.17 -21.36 -27.75
CA GLU A 703 -15.28 -20.79 -28.53
C GLU A 703 -15.92 -19.58 -27.85
N THR A 704 -16.19 -19.67 -26.54
CA THR A 704 -16.77 -18.57 -25.77
C THR A 704 -15.77 -17.41 -25.64
N THR A 705 -14.48 -17.72 -25.47
CA THR A 705 -13.39 -16.74 -25.44
C THR A 705 -13.34 -15.93 -26.73
N GLN A 706 -13.33 -16.59 -27.90
CA GLN A 706 -13.31 -15.89 -29.20
C GLN A 706 -14.48 -14.91 -29.35
N ARG A 707 -15.68 -15.31 -28.90
CA ARG A 707 -16.90 -14.49 -28.99
C ARG A 707 -16.82 -13.20 -28.16
N VAL A 708 -16.25 -13.24 -26.96
CA VAL A 708 -16.22 -12.08 -26.04
C VAL A 708 -14.94 -11.25 -26.14
N SER A 709 -13.89 -11.78 -26.78
CA SER A 709 -12.55 -11.19 -26.82
C SER A 709 -12.49 -9.78 -27.41
N TYR A 710 -13.27 -9.50 -28.47
CA TYR A 710 -13.27 -8.17 -29.10
C TYR A 710 -13.66 -7.06 -28.13
N GLU A 711 -14.73 -7.24 -27.34
CA GLU A 711 -15.19 -6.21 -26.40
C GLU A 711 -14.18 -5.97 -25.28
N ALA A 712 -13.61 -7.05 -24.73
CA ALA A 712 -12.59 -7.00 -23.69
C ALA A 712 -11.33 -6.28 -24.19
N ILE A 713 -10.73 -6.75 -25.30
CA ILE A 713 -9.52 -6.18 -25.91
C ILE A 713 -9.73 -4.70 -26.24
N ARG A 714 -10.87 -4.34 -26.85
CA ARG A 714 -11.19 -2.95 -27.18
C ARG A 714 -11.25 -2.05 -25.94
N SER A 715 -11.86 -2.52 -24.85
CA SER A 715 -11.98 -1.72 -23.62
C SER A 715 -10.62 -1.49 -22.95
N ILE A 716 -9.79 -2.52 -22.87
CA ILE A 716 -8.45 -2.47 -22.27
C ILE A 716 -7.52 -1.62 -23.13
N TYR A 717 -7.55 -1.79 -24.46
CA TYR A 717 -6.76 -0.96 -25.39
C TYR A 717 -7.09 0.53 -25.23
N VAL A 718 -8.38 0.90 -25.23
CA VAL A 718 -8.82 2.30 -25.06
C VAL A 718 -8.31 2.88 -23.73
N MET A 719 -8.36 2.11 -22.64
CA MET A 719 -7.86 2.54 -21.33
C MET A 719 -6.35 2.76 -21.38
N THR A 720 -5.58 1.77 -21.85
CA THR A 720 -4.11 1.84 -21.89
C THR A 720 -3.59 2.99 -22.76
N GLU A 721 -4.29 3.33 -23.83
CA GLU A 721 -3.92 4.43 -24.74
C GLU A 721 -4.29 5.82 -24.19
N GLN A 722 -5.30 5.92 -23.31
CA GLN A 722 -5.68 7.21 -22.70
C GLN A 722 -4.84 7.56 -21.47
N LEU A 723 -4.36 6.55 -20.74
CA LEU A 723 -3.49 6.73 -19.58
C LEU A 723 -2.03 7.11 -19.95
N THR A 724 -1.73 7.35 -21.23
CA THR A 724 -0.36 7.71 -21.69
C THR A 724 -0.02 9.19 -21.52
N MET A 725 -0.97 10.04 -21.09
CA MET A 725 -0.79 11.49 -20.97
C MET A 725 -0.93 11.91 -19.49
N GLU A 726 0.20 12.24 -18.87
CA GLU A 726 0.37 13.02 -17.63
C GLU A 726 -0.24 12.57 -16.28
N ASN A 727 -0.89 11.39 -16.13
CA ASN A 727 -1.56 11.04 -14.85
C ASN A 727 -1.23 9.67 -14.21
N ALA A 728 -0.73 9.74 -12.97
CA ALA A 728 -0.88 8.94 -11.73
C ALA A 728 -1.24 7.43 -11.67
N HIS A 729 -1.52 6.71 -12.77
CA HIS A 729 -2.03 5.32 -12.69
C HIS A 729 -1.26 4.33 -13.58
N GLU A 730 0.07 4.38 -13.48
CA GLU A 730 1.00 3.49 -14.21
C GLU A 730 0.72 2.00 -13.92
N GLU A 731 0.38 1.65 -12.68
CA GLU A 731 0.04 0.28 -12.28
C GLU A 731 -1.19 -0.27 -13.03
N LEU A 732 -2.24 0.53 -13.19
CA LEU A 732 -3.45 0.13 -13.93
C LEU A 732 -3.15 -0.05 -15.42
N ARG A 733 -2.28 0.79 -15.98
CA ARG A 733 -1.81 0.65 -17.35
C ARG A 733 -0.99 -0.62 -17.54
N GLY A 734 -0.08 -0.93 -16.61
CA GLY A 734 0.70 -2.17 -16.60
C GLY A 734 -0.19 -3.40 -16.57
N LEU A 735 -1.18 -3.45 -15.66
CA LEU A 735 -2.17 -4.53 -15.61
C LEU A 735 -2.97 -4.66 -16.90
N GLY A 736 -3.30 -3.56 -17.56
CA GLY A 736 -3.96 -3.57 -18.87
C GLY A 736 -3.10 -4.21 -19.96
N GLN A 737 -1.79 -3.93 -19.97
CA GLN A 737 -0.85 -4.55 -20.93
C GLN A 737 -0.65 -6.04 -20.65
N GLU A 738 -0.52 -6.43 -19.38
CA GLU A 738 -0.47 -7.84 -18.98
C GLU A 738 -1.73 -8.59 -19.42
N ALA A 739 -2.90 -7.99 -19.23
CA ALA A 739 -4.17 -8.57 -19.68
C ALA A 739 -4.19 -8.79 -21.21
N LEU A 740 -3.74 -7.82 -22.00
CA LEU A 740 -3.65 -7.96 -23.46
C LEU A 740 -2.69 -9.09 -23.88
N ASN A 741 -1.57 -9.26 -23.18
CA ASN A 741 -0.63 -10.36 -23.43
C ASN A 741 -1.25 -11.73 -23.16
N VAL A 742 -2.11 -11.85 -22.14
CA VAL A 742 -2.87 -13.09 -21.89
C VAL A 742 -3.80 -13.42 -23.06
N TYR A 743 -4.47 -12.43 -23.64
CA TYR A 743 -5.31 -12.64 -24.83
C TYR A 743 -4.49 -13.07 -26.05
N ASP A 744 -3.29 -12.52 -26.26
CA ASP A 744 -2.38 -12.93 -27.35
C ASP A 744 -1.97 -14.40 -27.23
N GLN A 745 -1.61 -14.83 -26.01
CA GLN A 745 -1.20 -16.22 -25.74
C GLN A 745 -2.33 -17.24 -25.96
N VAL A 746 -3.58 -16.92 -25.57
CA VAL A 746 -4.71 -17.86 -25.62
C VAL A 746 -5.36 -17.94 -27.00
N LEU A 747 -5.54 -16.81 -27.68
CA LEU A 747 -6.17 -16.77 -29.02
C LEU A 747 -5.20 -17.17 -30.13
N GLY A 748 -3.91 -16.95 -29.92
CA GLY A 748 -2.88 -17.08 -30.94
C GLY A 748 -2.74 -15.81 -31.79
N THR A 749 -1.53 -15.64 -32.35
CA THR A 749 -1.08 -14.37 -32.95
C THR A 749 -1.95 -13.86 -34.09
N THR A 750 -2.61 -14.75 -34.86
CA THR A 750 -3.43 -14.36 -36.02
C THR A 750 -4.79 -13.80 -35.63
N GLU A 751 -5.54 -14.48 -34.76
CA GLU A 751 -6.86 -14.04 -34.30
C GLU A 751 -6.75 -12.82 -33.37
N TYR A 752 -5.77 -12.82 -32.46
CA TYR A 752 -5.51 -11.67 -31.60
C TYR A 752 -5.18 -10.42 -32.41
N LEU A 753 -4.29 -10.52 -33.40
CA LEU A 753 -3.91 -9.38 -34.23
C LEU A 753 -5.10 -8.82 -35.02
N GLN A 754 -6.06 -9.64 -35.43
CA GLN A 754 -7.30 -9.17 -36.04
C GLN A 754 -8.11 -8.29 -35.08
N TYR A 755 -8.41 -8.78 -33.87
CA TYR A 755 -9.17 -8.02 -32.87
C TYR A 755 -8.41 -6.77 -32.39
N TYR A 756 -7.10 -6.87 -32.18
CA TYR A 756 -6.25 -5.76 -31.79
C TYR A 756 -6.20 -4.67 -32.86
N THR A 757 -6.05 -5.06 -34.14
CA THR A 757 -6.07 -4.11 -35.26
C THR A 757 -7.44 -3.45 -35.39
N GLN A 758 -8.54 -4.20 -35.24
CA GLN A 758 -9.89 -3.63 -35.23
C GLN A 758 -10.12 -2.65 -34.06
N ALA A 759 -9.58 -2.93 -32.88
CA ALA A 759 -9.64 -1.99 -31.75
C ALA A 759 -8.82 -0.72 -32.04
N LYS A 760 -7.62 -0.86 -32.61
CA LYS A 760 -6.74 0.24 -33.00
C LYS A 760 -7.36 1.13 -34.08
N THR A 761 -7.94 0.56 -35.13
CA THR A 761 -8.63 1.32 -36.18
C THR A 761 -9.85 2.03 -35.61
N TYR A 762 -10.64 1.38 -34.76
CA TYR A 762 -11.78 2.01 -34.09
C TYR A 762 -11.36 3.27 -33.31
N VAL A 763 -10.27 3.22 -32.55
CA VAL A 763 -9.79 4.40 -31.81
C VAL A 763 -9.24 5.47 -32.75
N HIS A 764 -8.51 5.07 -33.80
CA HIS A 764 -8.03 5.99 -34.83
C HIS A 764 -9.17 6.74 -35.53
N ASP A 765 -10.22 6.01 -35.95
CA ASP A 765 -11.40 6.58 -36.60
C ASP A 765 -12.15 7.51 -35.66
N LYS A 766 -12.31 7.14 -34.38
CA LYS A 766 -12.90 8.04 -33.37
C LYS A 766 -12.04 9.28 -33.11
N ARG A 767 -10.72 9.17 -33.22
CA ARG A 767 -9.80 10.33 -33.13
C ARG A 767 -9.92 11.22 -34.35
N LEU A 768 -10.00 10.65 -35.55
CA LEU A 768 -10.25 11.40 -36.79
C LEU A 768 -11.63 12.06 -36.77
N GLU A 769 -12.66 11.38 -36.28
CA GLU A 769 -14.00 11.92 -36.09
C GLU A 769 -14.00 13.08 -35.07
N ARG A 770 -13.28 12.94 -33.96
CA ARG A 770 -13.08 14.04 -33.00
C ARG A 770 -12.29 15.19 -33.61
N LYS A 771 -11.28 14.92 -34.44
CA LYS A 771 -10.47 15.94 -35.14
C LYS A 771 -11.24 16.63 -36.29
N SER A 772 -12.10 15.93 -37.02
CA SER A 772 -12.93 16.50 -38.08
C SER A 772 -14.11 17.30 -37.51
N LYS A 773 -14.61 16.89 -36.33
CA LYS A 773 -15.55 17.66 -35.52
C LYS A 773 -14.89 18.81 -34.74
N ARG A 774 -13.54 18.92 -34.71
CA ARG A 774 -12.86 20.14 -34.23
C ARG A 774 -13.04 21.22 -35.31
N PRO A 775 -13.65 22.37 -34.99
CA PRO A 775 -13.99 23.37 -36.00
C PRO A 775 -12.74 23.98 -36.67
N ASN A 776 -12.80 24.18 -37.99
CA ASN A 776 -11.79 24.89 -38.78
C ASN A 776 -11.68 26.37 -38.36
N LYS A 777 -10.49 26.97 -38.61
CA LYS A 777 -10.00 28.30 -38.18
C LYS A 777 -10.93 29.52 -38.39
N SER A 778 -12.10 29.42 -39.02
CA SER A 778 -13.09 30.52 -39.09
C SER A 778 -14.13 30.50 -37.96
N SER A 779 -14.18 29.45 -37.14
CA SER A 779 -15.06 29.32 -35.96
C SER A 779 -14.29 29.44 -34.63
N ILE A 780 -13.15 30.16 -34.66
CA ILE A 780 -12.29 30.40 -33.48
C ILE A 780 -13.07 31.09 -32.36
N ASP A 781 -14.07 31.92 -32.65
CA ASP A 781 -14.84 32.61 -31.61
C ASP A 781 -15.64 31.66 -30.70
N LYS A 782 -16.20 30.55 -31.22
CA LYS A 782 -16.93 29.59 -30.39
C LYS A 782 -16.00 28.58 -29.71
N ALA A 783 -14.95 28.16 -30.42
CA ALA A 783 -13.99 27.18 -29.91
C ALA A 783 -13.10 27.75 -28.81
N THR A 784 -12.72 29.03 -28.89
CA THR A 784 -11.94 29.69 -27.83
C THR A 784 -12.78 29.85 -26.58
N THR A 785 -14.08 30.22 -26.69
CA THR A 785 -15.00 30.19 -25.55
C THR A 785 -15.17 28.78 -24.99
N GLN A 786 -15.15 27.74 -25.82
CA GLN A 786 -15.34 26.35 -25.40
C GLN A 786 -14.08 25.71 -24.78
N VAL A 787 -12.89 26.13 -25.21
CA VAL A 787 -11.60 25.78 -24.60
C VAL A 787 -11.39 26.55 -23.30
N LEU A 788 -11.78 27.83 -23.26
CA LEU A 788 -11.76 28.64 -22.04
C LEU A 788 -12.81 28.15 -21.01
N LYS A 789 -13.96 27.62 -21.45
CA LYS A 789 -14.94 26.91 -20.60
C LYS A 789 -14.37 25.63 -19.97
N LEU A 790 -13.39 24.99 -20.58
CA LEU A 790 -12.72 23.79 -20.05
C LEU A 790 -11.68 24.13 -18.97
N CYS A 791 -11.19 25.37 -18.92
CA CYS A 791 -10.17 25.82 -17.97
C CYS A 791 -10.72 26.52 -16.71
N GLY A 792 -12.05 26.57 -16.51
CA GLY A 792 -12.65 26.99 -15.22
C GLY A 792 -12.54 28.47 -14.83
N GLU A 793 -11.71 29.29 -15.48
CA GLU A 793 -11.48 30.69 -15.10
C GLU A 793 -11.72 31.65 -16.27
N VAL A 794 -12.99 31.93 -16.61
CA VAL A 794 -13.31 32.99 -17.59
C VAL A 794 -14.16 34.05 -16.91
N PHE A 795 -13.52 35.17 -16.61
CA PHE A 795 -14.20 36.40 -16.27
C PHE A 795 -14.36 37.23 -17.54
N LEU A 796 -15.57 37.68 -17.81
CA LEU A 796 -15.87 38.50 -18.99
C LEU A 796 -16.46 39.83 -18.54
N ILE A 797 -15.86 40.94 -18.97
CA ILE A 797 -16.33 42.29 -18.69
C ILE A 797 -17.01 42.83 -19.94
N GLU A 798 -18.27 43.18 -19.85
CA GLU A 798 -19.00 43.92 -20.88
C GLU A 798 -19.16 45.37 -20.42
N VAL A 799 -18.65 46.31 -21.23
CA VAL A 799 -18.79 47.74 -21.00
C VAL A 799 -19.72 48.32 -22.06
N GLU A 800 -20.88 48.82 -21.63
CA GLU A 800 -21.82 49.53 -22.49
C GLU A 800 -21.43 51.02 -22.53
N THR A 801 -20.66 51.43 -23.55
CA THR A 801 -20.45 52.84 -23.92
C THR A 801 -19.69 53.02 -25.24
N LYS A 802 -19.77 54.25 -25.80
CA LYS A 802 -18.75 54.76 -26.73
C LYS A 802 -17.44 55.02 -25.98
N LEU A 803 -16.68 53.97 -25.72
CA LEU A 803 -15.26 54.10 -25.36
C LEU A 803 -14.48 54.39 -26.65
N ASP A 804 -13.59 55.38 -26.62
CA ASP A 804 -12.70 55.66 -27.74
C ASP A 804 -11.75 54.47 -27.98
N ASP A 805 -11.42 54.18 -29.24
CA ASP A 805 -10.51 53.08 -29.62
C ASP A 805 -9.15 53.19 -28.90
N ALA A 806 -8.71 54.41 -28.59
CA ALA A 806 -7.49 54.69 -27.82
C ALA A 806 -7.57 54.25 -26.35
N VAL A 807 -8.77 54.28 -25.74
CA VAL A 807 -9.01 53.81 -24.38
C VAL A 807 -9.10 52.29 -24.37
N VAL A 808 -9.78 51.68 -25.35
CA VAL A 808 -9.87 50.22 -25.49
C VAL A 808 -8.49 49.59 -25.69
N ALA A 809 -7.66 50.18 -26.56
CA ALA A 809 -6.29 49.71 -26.79
C ALA A 809 -5.40 49.85 -25.53
N ARG A 810 -5.59 50.90 -24.74
CA ARG A 810 -4.87 51.12 -23.47
C ARG A 810 -5.28 50.12 -22.40
N VAL A 811 -6.57 49.82 -22.28
CA VAL A 811 -7.09 48.82 -21.35
C VAL A 811 -6.60 47.44 -21.75
N ALA A 812 -6.70 47.05 -23.03
CA ALA A 812 -6.23 45.74 -23.50
C ALA A 812 -4.72 45.53 -23.30
N SER A 813 -3.90 46.53 -23.67
CA SER A 813 -2.44 46.43 -23.52
C SER A 813 -1.96 46.54 -22.06
N GLY A 814 -2.64 47.33 -21.22
CA GLY A 814 -2.28 47.49 -19.81
C GLY A 814 -2.75 46.36 -18.90
N SER A 815 -3.80 45.63 -19.29
CA SER A 815 -4.38 44.54 -18.48
C SER A 815 -4.01 43.14 -18.94
N GLY A 816 -3.60 42.95 -20.20
CA GLY A 816 -3.42 41.64 -20.83
C GLY A 816 -4.72 41.02 -21.37
N CYS A 817 -5.88 41.65 -21.12
CA CYS A 817 -7.17 41.16 -21.60
C CYS A 817 -7.32 41.26 -23.11
N ASN A 818 -7.98 40.27 -23.71
CA ASN A 818 -8.43 40.34 -25.10
C ASN A 818 -9.71 41.20 -25.20
N ALA A 819 -9.71 42.21 -26.05
CA ALA A 819 -10.80 43.16 -26.23
C ALA A 819 -11.52 42.96 -27.57
N VAL A 820 -12.84 42.81 -27.54
CA VAL A 820 -13.70 42.69 -28.73
C VAL A 820 -14.67 43.85 -28.76
N LEU A 821 -14.60 44.65 -29.81
CA LEU A 821 -15.44 45.83 -30.00
C LEU A 821 -16.63 45.47 -30.90
N ASN A 822 -17.84 45.40 -30.32
CA ASN A 822 -19.06 45.04 -31.02
C ASN A 822 -19.89 46.30 -31.31
N ASN A 823 -19.81 46.78 -32.56
CA ASN A 823 -20.65 47.86 -33.05
C ASN A 823 -21.94 47.30 -33.67
N ARG A 824 -23.04 47.27 -32.90
CA ARG A 824 -24.38 46.99 -33.44
C ARG A 824 -25.26 48.24 -33.30
N GLN A 825 -26.02 48.53 -34.36
CA GLN A 825 -26.76 49.76 -34.77
C GLN A 825 -27.49 50.68 -33.74
N SER A 826 -27.26 50.59 -32.44
CA SER A 826 -27.66 51.63 -31.46
C SER A 826 -26.91 51.59 -30.12
N LYS A 827 -26.03 50.61 -29.87
CA LYS A 827 -25.13 50.52 -28.70
C LYS A 827 -23.77 49.97 -29.13
N SER A 828 -22.70 50.71 -28.84
CA SER A 828 -21.33 50.20 -28.94
C SER A 828 -21.01 49.49 -27.63
N ASN A 829 -20.76 48.18 -27.69
CA ASN A 829 -20.39 47.38 -26.52
C ASN A 829 -18.94 46.89 -26.70
N CYS A 830 -18.11 47.10 -25.70
CA CYS A 830 -16.76 46.56 -25.66
C CYS A 830 -16.72 45.40 -24.67
N VAL A 831 -16.23 44.24 -25.11
CA VAL A 831 -16.12 43.04 -24.29
C VAL A 831 -14.64 42.73 -24.05
N PHE A 832 -14.23 42.71 -22.79
CA PHE A 832 -12.90 42.28 -22.37
C PHE A 832 -12.99 40.86 -21.78
N SER A 833 -12.07 39.98 -22.17
CA SER A 833 -11.98 38.60 -21.70
C SER A 833 -10.55 38.25 -21.32
N GLY A 834 -10.38 37.58 -20.19
CA GLY A 834 -9.06 37.23 -19.64
C GLY A 834 -9.16 36.47 -18.32
N LEU A 835 -8.01 36.24 -17.70
CA LEU A 835 -7.90 35.64 -16.36
C LEU A 835 -8.38 36.61 -15.27
N LYS A 836 -8.62 36.10 -14.06
CA LYS A 836 -9.12 36.91 -12.92
C LYS A 836 -8.27 38.17 -12.66
N SER A 837 -6.94 38.01 -12.64
CA SER A 837 -5.99 39.11 -12.40
C SER A 837 -5.99 40.13 -13.54
N GLU A 838 -6.10 39.68 -14.79
CA GLU A 838 -6.16 40.53 -15.97
C GLU A 838 -7.46 41.36 -15.99
N VAL A 839 -8.58 40.74 -15.62
CA VAL A 839 -9.90 41.37 -15.51
C VAL A 839 -9.92 42.42 -14.39
N HIS A 840 -9.32 42.13 -13.23
CA HIS A 840 -9.19 43.13 -12.15
C HIS A 840 -8.36 44.34 -12.61
N ASN A 841 -7.22 44.11 -13.26
CA ASN A 841 -6.38 45.19 -13.80
C ASN A 841 -7.13 46.01 -14.86
N ALA A 842 -7.94 45.35 -15.71
CA ALA A 842 -8.76 46.04 -16.70
C ALA A 842 -9.80 46.97 -16.06
N LEU A 843 -10.44 46.53 -14.96
CA LEU A 843 -11.43 47.32 -14.21
C LEU A 843 -10.80 48.54 -13.51
N GLU A 844 -9.62 48.40 -12.91
CA GLU A 844 -8.89 49.53 -12.31
C GLU A 844 -8.48 50.58 -13.37
N ILE A 845 -8.04 50.14 -14.55
CA ILE A 845 -7.70 51.04 -15.65
C ILE A 845 -8.96 51.73 -16.19
N LEU A 846 -10.09 51.02 -16.25
CA LEU A 846 -11.38 51.56 -16.69
C LEU A 846 -11.92 52.60 -15.70
N GLU A 847 -11.82 52.38 -14.39
CA GLU A 847 -12.26 53.33 -13.34
C GLU A 847 -11.62 54.71 -13.52
N ASN A 848 -10.35 54.75 -13.91
CA ASN A 848 -9.59 55.97 -14.16
C ASN A 848 -9.89 56.64 -15.51
N SER A 849 -10.66 56.01 -16.39
CA SER A 849 -10.81 56.39 -17.81
C SER A 849 -12.20 56.95 -18.19
N ASN A 850 -13.02 57.34 -17.20
CA ASN A 850 -14.39 57.89 -17.35
C ASN A 850 -14.62 58.74 -18.63
N PRO A 851 -15.71 58.55 -19.43
CA PRO A 851 -16.99 58.00 -19.00
C PRO A 851 -17.42 56.67 -19.67
N TYR A 852 -17.91 55.73 -18.86
CA TYR A 852 -18.69 54.56 -19.29
C TYR A 852 -20.12 54.61 -18.72
N ALA A 853 -21.13 53.99 -19.38
CA ALA A 853 -22.54 54.11 -18.96
C ALA A 853 -23.00 52.93 -18.08
N CYS A 854 -22.50 51.73 -18.34
CA CYS A 854 -22.72 50.56 -17.51
C CYS A 854 -21.57 49.57 -17.68
N VAL A 855 -21.12 48.97 -16.57
CA VAL A 855 -20.16 47.87 -16.57
C VAL A 855 -20.87 46.63 -16.05
N SER A 856 -20.69 45.52 -16.76
CA SER A 856 -21.24 44.22 -16.38
C SER A 856 -20.14 43.17 -16.31
N ILE A 857 -20.03 42.47 -15.19
CA ILE A 857 -19.17 41.29 -15.04
C ILE A 857 -20.04 40.06 -15.26
N LEU A 858 -19.61 39.20 -16.17
CA LEU A 858 -20.28 37.96 -16.54
C LEU A 858 -19.44 36.79 -16.04
N ILE A 859 -20.03 35.98 -15.14
CA ILE A 859 -19.41 34.79 -14.54
C ILE A 859 -20.22 33.57 -15.00
N GLU A 860 -19.58 32.62 -15.66
CA GLU A 860 -20.22 31.36 -16.06
C GLU A 860 -20.04 30.30 -14.96
N GLN A 861 -21.10 29.54 -14.67
CA GLN A 861 -21.15 28.54 -13.59
C GLN A 861 -21.99 27.32 -14.02
N PRO A 862 -21.73 26.11 -13.48
CA PRO A 862 -22.51 24.91 -13.76
C PRO A 862 -23.93 24.98 -13.17
N VAL A 863 -24.92 24.38 -13.86
CA VAL A 863 -26.36 24.45 -13.53
C VAL A 863 -26.70 23.87 -12.16
N ASP A 864 -25.91 22.91 -11.66
CA ASP A 864 -26.08 22.34 -10.32
C ASP A 864 -25.99 23.38 -9.19
N LEU A 865 -25.32 24.52 -9.44
CA LEU A 865 -25.22 25.64 -8.49
C LEU A 865 -26.44 26.57 -8.54
N VAL A 866 -27.28 26.51 -9.59
CA VAL A 866 -28.46 27.38 -9.75
C VAL A 866 -29.46 27.17 -8.63
N GLU A 867 -29.78 25.92 -8.29
CA GLU A 867 -30.72 25.60 -7.22
C GLU A 867 -30.19 25.99 -5.84
N PHE A 868 -28.88 25.89 -5.64
CA PHE A 868 -28.23 26.32 -4.40
C PHE A 868 -28.25 27.86 -4.24
N ILE A 869 -27.96 28.59 -5.31
CA ILE A 869 -27.89 30.05 -5.36
C ILE A 869 -29.29 30.66 -5.28
N LEU A 870 -30.24 30.20 -6.11
CA LEU A 870 -31.63 30.69 -6.13
C LEU A 870 -32.47 30.19 -4.95
N GLY A 871 -32.08 29.08 -4.31
CA GLY A 871 -32.78 28.51 -3.16
C GLY A 871 -32.23 28.98 -1.81
N LYS A 872 -31.07 28.45 -1.40
CA LYS A 872 -30.54 28.62 -0.02
C LYS A 872 -29.84 29.96 0.22
N LYS A 873 -29.28 30.58 -0.82
CA LYS A 873 -28.43 31.79 -0.71
C LYS A 873 -29.08 33.08 -1.23
N GLN A 874 -30.29 33.01 -1.78
CA GLN A 874 -31.02 34.17 -2.35
C GLN A 874 -31.18 35.33 -1.36
N GLY A 875 -31.45 35.05 -0.08
CA GLY A 875 -31.59 36.09 0.94
C GLY A 875 -30.31 36.88 1.23
N LYS A 876 -29.13 36.26 1.04
CA LYS A 876 -27.83 36.91 1.19
C LYS A 876 -27.43 37.67 -0.07
N ILE A 877 -27.72 37.13 -1.25
CA ILE A 877 -27.52 37.81 -2.53
C ILE A 877 -28.35 39.11 -2.56
N ASN A 878 -29.60 39.07 -2.10
CA ASN A 878 -30.44 40.26 -1.98
C ASN A 878 -29.84 41.30 -1.00
N LYS A 879 -29.16 40.86 0.07
CA LYS A 879 -28.41 41.77 0.97
C LYS A 879 -27.20 42.40 0.28
N VAL A 880 -26.42 41.62 -0.48
CA VAL A 880 -25.28 42.12 -1.28
C VAL A 880 -25.75 43.14 -2.31
N VAL A 881 -26.85 42.86 -3.02
CA VAL A 881 -27.50 43.78 -3.96
C VAL A 881 -27.92 45.08 -3.26
N SER A 882 -28.58 44.98 -2.10
CA SER A 882 -29.03 46.16 -1.34
C SER A 882 -27.88 46.98 -0.72
N GLY A 883 -26.75 46.35 -0.40
CA GLY A 883 -25.60 46.98 0.24
C GLY A 883 -24.60 47.61 -0.73
N THR A 884 -24.56 47.16 -1.98
CA THR A 884 -23.60 47.65 -3.00
C THR A 884 -24.25 48.45 -4.12
N GLY A 885 -25.58 48.34 -4.30
CA GLY A 885 -26.29 48.99 -5.41
C GLY A 885 -26.08 48.32 -6.77
N THR A 886 -25.45 47.14 -6.80
CA THR A 886 -25.18 46.35 -8.01
C THR A 886 -26.36 45.41 -8.31
N VAL A 887 -26.82 45.38 -9.57
CA VAL A 887 -27.90 44.48 -10.00
C VAL A 887 -27.31 43.14 -10.40
N ILE A 888 -27.75 42.06 -9.76
CA ILE A 888 -27.31 40.68 -10.06
C ILE A 888 -28.45 39.94 -10.75
N THR A 889 -28.20 39.44 -11.96
CA THR A 889 -29.17 38.66 -12.74
C THR A 889 -28.56 37.30 -13.11
N THR A 890 -29.43 36.30 -13.31
CA THR A 890 -29.03 34.96 -13.75
C THR A 890 -29.62 34.69 -15.13
N GLU A 891 -28.79 34.19 -16.04
CA GLU A 891 -29.18 33.85 -17.41
C GLU A 891 -28.82 32.40 -17.68
N LYS A 892 -29.79 31.58 -18.13
CA LYS A 892 -29.49 30.21 -18.55
C LYS A 892 -28.80 30.23 -19.92
N LEU A 893 -27.59 29.64 -20.01
CA LEU A 893 -26.79 29.67 -21.22
C LEU A 893 -26.88 28.35 -22.01
N HIS A 894 -26.88 27.21 -21.31
CA HIS A 894 -27.04 25.86 -21.87
C HIS A 894 -27.81 24.96 -20.88
N GLU A 895 -28.03 23.69 -21.23
CA GLU A 895 -28.57 22.67 -20.32
C GLU A 895 -27.70 22.45 -19.07
N ASP A 896 -26.37 22.63 -19.20
CA ASP A 896 -25.40 22.32 -18.14
C ASP A 896 -24.78 23.57 -17.46
N ASN A 897 -24.90 24.76 -18.06
CA ASN A 897 -24.30 26.00 -17.53
C ASN A 897 -25.29 27.18 -17.49
N PHE A 898 -25.11 28.06 -16.50
CA PHE A 898 -25.78 29.35 -16.38
C PHE A 898 -24.76 30.48 -16.17
N ARG A 899 -25.20 31.72 -16.33
CA ARG A 899 -24.37 32.91 -16.22
C ARG A 899 -24.93 33.84 -15.15
N LEU A 900 -24.06 34.28 -14.24
CA LEU A 900 -24.30 35.36 -13.31
C LEU A 900 -23.81 36.67 -13.94
N ARG A 901 -24.71 37.64 -14.07
CA ARG A 901 -24.42 38.99 -14.58
C ARG A 901 -24.53 39.98 -13.43
N LEU A 902 -23.41 40.57 -13.04
CA LEU A 902 -23.33 41.68 -12.09
C LEU A 902 -23.21 42.98 -12.88
N SER A 903 -24.24 43.83 -12.88
CA SER A 903 -24.27 45.08 -13.64
C SER A 903 -24.38 46.28 -12.71
N GLY A 904 -23.61 47.34 -12.98
CA GLY A 904 -23.66 48.59 -12.22
C GLY A 904 -23.08 49.78 -12.98
N THR A 905 -23.31 50.97 -12.44
CA THR A 905 -22.83 52.24 -13.00
C THR A 905 -21.52 52.71 -12.38
N ASN A 906 -21.07 52.09 -11.28
CA ASN A 906 -19.82 52.39 -10.59
C ASN A 906 -18.97 51.11 -10.42
N VAL A 907 -17.74 51.14 -10.92
CA VAL A 907 -16.82 49.98 -10.92
C VAL A 907 -16.45 49.54 -9.50
N SER A 908 -16.17 50.47 -8.57
CA SER A 908 -15.79 50.09 -7.20
C SER A 908 -16.94 49.44 -6.42
N HIS A 909 -18.20 49.76 -6.75
CA HIS A 909 -19.36 49.08 -6.18
C HIS A 909 -19.53 47.65 -6.72
N ILE A 910 -19.23 47.44 -8.00
CA ILE A 910 -19.25 46.11 -8.63
C ILE A 910 -18.13 45.24 -8.07
N LEU A 911 -16.92 45.78 -7.88
CA LEU A 911 -15.79 45.08 -7.27
C LEU A 911 -16.09 44.65 -5.83
N ASN A 912 -16.69 45.54 -5.02
CA ASN A 912 -17.13 45.20 -3.67
C ASN A 912 -18.24 44.14 -3.68
N ALA A 913 -19.17 44.20 -4.64
CA ALA A 913 -20.21 43.17 -4.79
C ALA A 913 -19.63 41.81 -5.19
N LEU A 914 -18.62 41.79 -6.07
CA LEU A 914 -17.91 40.58 -6.48
C LEU A 914 -17.19 39.95 -5.27
N PHE A 915 -16.46 40.75 -4.50
CA PHE A 915 -15.76 40.28 -3.29
C PHE A 915 -16.71 39.67 -2.25
N LEU A 916 -17.81 40.36 -1.95
CA LEU A 916 -18.83 39.85 -1.01
C LEU A 916 -19.56 38.61 -1.51
N LEU A 917 -19.62 38.40 -2.84
CA LEU A 917 -20.22 37.22 -3.46
C LEU A 917 -19.25 36.03 -3.44
N GLU A 918 -17.94 36.27 -3.55
CA GLU A 918 -16.89 35.26 -3.39
C GLU A 918 -16.85 34.71 -1.95
N ASP A 919 -16.94 35.56 -0.93
CA ASP A 919 -16.95 35.15 0.49
C ASP A 919 -18.18 34.31 0.87
N GLU A 920 -19.28 34.44 0.14
CA GLU A 920 -20.55 33.76 0.44
C GLU A 920 -20.77 32.46 -0.35
N LEU A 921 -20.00 32.21 -1.40
CA LEU A 921 -20.00 30.95 -2.12
C LEU A 921 -19.00 29.97 -1.44
N PRO A 922 -19.37 28.69 -1.23
CA PRO A 922 -18.55 27.77 -0.43
C PRO A 922 -17.18 27.50 -1.05
N ALA A 923 -16.12 27.64 -0.26
CA ALA A 923 -14.70 27.44 -0.62
C ALA A 923 -14.40 26.13 -1.38
N GLU A 924 -15.13 25.04 -1.08
CA GLU A 924 -14.96 23.72 -1.71
C GLU A 924 -15.67 23.56 -3.07
N LYS A 925 -16.48 24.55 -3.48
CA LYS A 925 -17.12 24.63 -4.81
C LYS A 925 -16.91 26.00 -5.49
N SER A 926 -16.24 26.94 -4.83
CA SER A 926 -15.77 28.18 -5.42
C SER A 926 -14.40 27.97 -6.03
N LEU A 927 -14.30 28.13 -7.35
CA LEU A 927 -13.04 28.40 -8.06
C LEU A 927 -11.87 27.49 -7.68
N TYR A 928 -12.12 26.19 -7.59
CA TYR A 928 -11.08 25.16 -7.61
C TYR A 928 -11.42 24.17 -8.71
N ILE A 929 -10.67 24.24 -9.81
CA ILE A 929 -10.59 23.21 -10.85
C ILE A 929 -9.09 23.03 -11.13
N PRO A 930 -8.57 21.79 -11.22
CA PRO A 930 -7.15 21.45 -11.06
C PRO A 930 -6.15 22.26 -11.89
#